data_AF-A0A9D5Z6D9-F1
#
_entry.id   AF-A0A9D5Z6D9-F1
#
_cell.length_a   1.000
_cell.length_b   1.000
_cell.length_c   1.000
_cell.angle_alpha   90.00
_cell.angle_beta   90.00
_cell.angle_gamma   90.00
#
_symmetry.space_group_name_H-M   'P 1'
#
loop_
_entity.id
_entity.type
_entity.pdbx_description
1 polymer ?
#
loop_
_entity_poly.entity_id
_entity_poly.type
_entity_poly.pdbx_seq_one_letter_code
_entity_poly.pdbx_strand_id
1 'polypeptide(L)'
;MTAERPSILIVDDADDNIQLLREWLQKSYRVLQAVSGAEALRLVAESPPDLILLDVQMPEMDGFETCRLLKENPDTKAIPVIFITANRKMENELRGLELGAVDFLTKPISPPILLMRVRNHLAFASHNRHIEQLVEERTSSLCEAEKALRSAMNNLLVIQVTPGVFWLQVPEAGLYILCGCPGEVIKHLMRKGLVSTAQRHGVTFETGPNAILLSDLLVQNGGFANLSEFPVLQMLYRQGMILPNHPNNTGIKPLLIGSPDQVRSQLEYIHRGNYGLVSEEEMRAAGASEEQAALLMKIKRKFAFGQIRTPHEFLDTLELTDKRLPIRNGVAVERIGFNRFRFHYRDESTDIDLNLPPTVLYEACYPLGRHRIQQHYFAVLHTGEGDGWDINRPSMGSIVTFQGRIYLVDTSPTILQILTSLGIDVSEVEGIFQTHGHDDHFGGLPSLIHSGHRLKYYATPLVRASIAKKFSALTALPEEKFGEFFELHDLVEDQWNDCDGLEVKPLHSPHPVEATIFYFRALAGDGYRTYAHLADLVSFEVWSRMAADLPEALVNKVRTDYLLPAELKKLDIGGGMVHGVAEDFRDDPSDRLVLAHVGRKLTMQEMEIGSESFFGALDILIEGQQDYLRQRAYRFINRLFPQVKVDQIHMLLNSPTINYNAGTIIYRTGNGGKPEYVEMVLTGAVSYLDAELAVHSHMPFGSLMGAQELLSDAVPSKAIYRAVSHCSVIRFPAGLFKAFLEHNGLLDHLNAVMDKVDFLRRTLLFGEQTTFRLVQLAQQLDRVELAAGDSLPMASGEQLWLVVQGEVALSGVGGRAIDTVKSTGFFGEESYLTPERCNRWLATALCDSVLYCLNRPEIIQIPVVHWKMLEEHDNRSKRGL
;
A
#
# COMPACT_ATOMS: atom_id res chain seq x y z
N MET A 1 -16.67 -18.50 58.42
CA MET A 1 -15.69 -17.69 59.17
C MET A 1 -16.34 -16.35 59.46
N THR A 2 -16.36 -15.88 60.72
CA THR A 2 -16.85 -14.55 61.07
C THR A 2 -16.00 -13.51 60.34
N ALA A 3 -16.61 -12.67 59.49
CA ALA A 3 -15.88 -11.63 58.75
C ALA A 3 -15.16 -10.71 59.74
N GLU A 4 -13.84 -10.59 59.57
CA GLU A 4 -13.02 -9.70 60.38
C GLU A 4 -13.48 -8.25 60.16
N ARG A 5 -13.62 -7.47 61.24
CA ARG A 5 -14.08 -6.07 61.11
C ARG A 5 -12.96 -5.25 60.47
N PRO A 6 -13.24 -4.43 59.44
CA PRO A 6 -12.24 -3.56 58.83
C PRO A 6 -11.57 -2.67 59.89
N SER A 7 -10.29 -2.43 59.69
CA SER A 7 -9.46 -1.66 60.60
C SER A 7 -9.26 -0.23 60.10
N ILE A 8 -9.40 0.74 61.00
CA ILE A 8 -9.22 2.16 60.70
C ILE A 8 -8.15 2.71 61.62
N LEU A 9 -7.12 3.32 61.05
CA LEU A 9 -6.10 4.05 61.80
C LEU A 9 -6.49 5.52 61.90
N ILE A 10 -6.61 6.04 63.12
CA ILE A 10 -6.79 7.46 63.40
C ILE A 10 -5.44 8.05 63.77
N VAL A 11 -5.06 9.13 63.11
CA VAL A 11 -3.79 9.84 63.33
C VAL A 11 -4.10 11.31 63.59
N ASP A 12 -3.88 11.77 64.82
CA ASP A 12 -4.13 13.16 65.26
C ASP A 12 -3.22 13.45 66.45
N ASP A 13 -2.70 14.66 66.63
CA ASP A 13 -1.80 15.01 67.74
C ASP A 13 -2.55 15.35 69.03
N ALA A 14 -3.87 15.57 68.96
CA ALA A 14 -4.73 15.84 70.10
C ALA A 14 -5.54 14.61 70.55
N ASP A 15 -5.27 14.12 71.76
CA ASP A 15 -5.95 12.95 72.35
C ASP A 15 -7.49 13.09 72.37
N ASP A 16 -8.00 14.30 72.58
CA ASP A 16 -9.45 14.57 72.57
C ASP A 16 -10.10 14.26 71.20
N ASN A 17 -9.41 14.58 70.10
CA ASN A 17 -9.89 14.29 68.74
C ASN A 17 -9.89 12.79 68.47
N ILE A 18 -8.83 12.09 68.91
CA ILE A 18 -8.72 10.64 68.77
C ILE A 18 -9.84 9.94 69.52
N GLN A 19 -10.10 10.32 70.79
CA GLN A 19 -11.15 9.71 71.60
C GLN A 19 -12.53 9.93 70.97
N LEU A 20 -12.81 11.14 70.49
CA LEU A 20 -14.07 11.45 69.82
C LEU A 20 -14.32 10.60 68.56
N LEU A 21 -13.32 10.53 67.67
CA LEU A 21 -13.41 9.72 66.44
C LEU A 21 -13.51 8.22 66.75
N ARG A 22 -12.78 7.76 67.77
CA ARG A 22 -12.85 6.39 68.27
C ARG A 22 -14.25 6.04 68.76
N GLU A 23 -14.89 6.91 69.55
CA GLU A 23 -16.25 6.70 70.04
C GLU A 23 -17.27 6.48 68.92
N TRP A 24 -17.12 7.21 67.81
CA TRP A 24 -17.99 7.10 66.64
C TRP A 24 -17.72 5.83 65.83
N LEU A 25 -16.45 5.44 65.66
CA LEU A 25 -16.04 4.37 64.73
C LEU A 25 -15.97 2.97 65.36
N GLN A 26 -15.67 2.86 66.67
CA GLN A 26 -15.44 1.57 67.35
C GLN A 26 -16.65 0.63 67.36
N LYS A 27 -17.85 1.16 67.12
CA LYS A 27 -19.09 0.37 67.02
C LYS A 27 -19.09 -0.56 65.80
N SER A 28 -18.46 -0.13 64.71
CA SER A 28 -18.49 -0.81 63.41
C SER A 28 -17.12 -1.29 62.94
N TYR A 29 -16.02 -0.70 63.43
CA TYR A 29 -14.66 -0.91 62.93
C TYR A 29 -13.67 -1.22 64.05
N ARG A 30 -12.55 -1.87 63.72
CA ARG A 30 -11.40 -2.01 64.62
C ARG A 30 -10.59 -0.72 64.55
N VAL A 31 -10.51 0.04 65.64
CA VAL A 31 -9.85 1.35 65.64
C VAL A 31 -8.42 1.24 66.18
N LEU A 32 -7.45 1.62 65.34
CA LEU A 32 -6.05 1.84 65.68
C LEU A 32 -5.81 3.36 65.85
N GLN A 33 -4.82 3.72 66.64
CA GLN A 33 -4.54 5.12 67.00
C GLN A 33 -3.04 5.39 66.90
N ALA A 34 -2.69 6.56 66.41
CA ALA A 34 -1.34 7.10 66.41
C ALA A 34 -1.39 8.59 66.77
N VAL A 35 -0.43 9.07 67.55
CA VAL A 35 -0.36 10.48 67.95
C VAL A 35 0.62 11.30 67.09
N SER A 36 1.23 10.68 66.09
CA SER A 36 2.13 11.36 65.14
C SER A 36 2.22 10.63 63.79
N GLY A 37 2.65 11.34 62.74
CA GLY A 37 2.92 10.76 61.42
C GLY A 37 3.97 9.64 61.45
N ALA A 38 5.02 9.79 62.26
CA ALA A 38 6.07 8.77 62.43
C ALA A 38 5.53 7.49 63.07
N GLU A 39 4.67 7.61 64.08
CA GLU A 39 4.00 6.46 64.68
C GLU A 39 3.03 5.79 63.72
N ALA A 40 2.29 6.58 62.93
CA ALA A 40 1.37 6.05 61.92
C ALA A 40 2.10 5.20 60.87
N LEU A 41 3.23 5.68 60.33
CA LEU A 41 4.03 4.93 59.36
C LEU A 41 4.55 3.60 59.93
N ARG A 42 5.00 3.60 61.20
CA ARG A 42 5.41 2.36 61.89
C ARG A 42 4.25 1.38 62.02
N LEU A 43 3.09 1.84 62.48
CA LEU A 43 1.91 0.99 62.67
C LEU A 43 1.39 0.42 61.35
N VAL A 44 1.39 1.21 60.27
CA VAL A 44 1.00 0.75 58.93
C VAL A 44 1.94 -0.33 58.43
N ALA A 45 3.24 -0.24 58.70
CA ALA A 45 4.21 -1.26 58.31
C ALA A 45 4.05 -2.57 59.09
N GLU A 46 3.69 -2.51 60.38
CA GLU A 46 3.48 -3.69 61.22
C GLU A 46 2.11 -4.36 60.96
N SER A 47 1.06 -3.56 60.82
CA SER A 47 -0.31 -4.03 60.62
C SER A 47 -1.08 -3.04 59.73
N PRO A 48 -1.10 -3.25 58.41
CA PRO A 48 -1.72 -2.33 57.46
C PRO A 48 -3.23 -2.16 57.75
N PRO A 49 -3.71 -0.92 57.99
CA PRO A 49 -5.13 -0.66 58.17
C PRO A 49 -5.87 -0.67 56.82
N ASP A 50 -7.19 -0.84 56.87
CA ASP A 50 -8.05 -0.75 55.68
C ASP A 50 -8.35 0.70 55.27
N LEU A 51 -8.19 1.67 56.19
CA LEU A 51 -8.37 3.10 55.94
C LEU A 51 -7.63 3.93 57.00
N ILE A 52 -7.11 5.09 56.59
CA ILE A 52 -6.43 6.04 57.48
C ILE A 52 -7.23 7.35 57.54
N LEU A 53 -7.57 7.78 58.75
CA LEU A 53 -8.06 9.12 59.06
C LEU A 53 -6.87 9.94 59.56
N LEU A 54 -6.46 10.95 58.81
CA LEU A 54 -5.19 11.64 59.03
C LEU A 54 -5.40 13.13 59.28
N ASP A 55 -4.95 13.62 60.43
CA ASP A 55 -4.89 15.05 60.68
C ASP A 55 -3.76 15.70 59.87
N VAL A 56 -4.01 16.92 59.39
CA VAL A 56 -3.03 17.68 58.60
C VAL A 56 -2.01 18.40 59.49
N GLN A 57 -2.45 18.94 60.63
CA GLN A 57 -1.67 19.84 61.48
C GLN A 57 -1.08 19.09 62.66
N MET A 58 -0.02 18.32 62.42
CA MET A 58 0.71 17.61 63.46
C MET A 58 2.14 18.15 63.60
N PRO A 59 2.72 18.14 64.82
CA PRO A 59 4.11 18.56 65.04
C PRO A 59 5.11 17.55 64.44
N GLU A 60 6.30 18.06 64.12
CA GLU A 60 7.43 17.32 63.51
C GLU A 60 7.16 16.86 62.06
N MET A 61 6.17 15.98 61.86
CA MET A 61 5.77 15.47 60.54
C MET A 61 4.28 15.73 60.32
N ASP A 62 3.98 16.56 59.32
CA ASP A 62 2.61 16.93 59.00
C ASP A 62 1.86 15.80 58.25
N GLY A 63 0.54 15.93 58.18
CA GLY A 63 -0.29 14.93 57.50
C GLY A 63 -0.02 14.82 56.00
N PHE A 64 0.41 15.90 55.35
CA PHE A 64 0.72 15.87 53.92
C PHE A 64 1.96 15.04 53.63
N GLU A 65 3.02 15.23 54.42
CA GLU A 65 4.25 14.45 54.34
C GLU A 65 3.99 12.97 54.67
N THR A 66 3.19 12.71 55.70
CA THR A 66 2.78 11.34 56.06
C THR A 66 2.04 10.65 54.91
N CYS A 67 1.08 11.34 54.27
CA CYS A 67 0.34 10.80 53.12
C CYS A 67 1.24 10.55 51.92
N ARG A 68 2.17 11.47 51.62
CA ARG A 68 3.14 11.31 50.53
C ARG A 68 3.96 10.03 50.69
N LEU A 69 4.50 9.80 51.89
CA LEU A 69 5.29 8.60 52.20
C LEU A 69 4.48 7.31 52.07
N LEU A 70 3.21 7.33 52.50
CA LEU A 70 2.29 6.19 52.34
C LEU A 70 1.98 5.90 50.87
N LYS A 71 1.88 6.93 50.02
CA LYS A 71 1.52 6.81 48.60
C LYS A 71 2.69 6.47 47.70
N GLU A 72 3.92 6.79 48.10
CA GLU A 72 5.14 6.41 47.39
C GLU A 72 5.52 4.93 47.60
N ASN A 73 5.10 4.32 48.72
CA ASN A 73 5.41 2.93 49.01
C ASN A 73 4.41 1.97 48.32
N PRO A 74 4.88 1.03 47.46
CA PRO A 74 4.03 0.06 46.75
C PRO A 74 3.10 -0.76 47.66
N ASP A 75 3.54 -1.06 48.88
CA ASP A 75 2.82 -1.91 49.83
C ASP A 75 1.69 -1.16 50.56
N THR A 76 1.75 0.17 50.62
CA THR A 76 0.81 1.01 51.38
C THR A 76 0.02 1.98 50.52
N LYS A 77 0.42 2.21 49.26
CA LYS A 77 -0.21 3.20 48.36
C LYS A 77 -1.70 2.96 48.12
N ALA A 78 -2.13 1.70 48.18
CA ALA A 78 -3.52 1.29 47.98
C ALA A 78 -4.43 1.63 49.17
N ILE A 79 -3.88 1.96 50.35
CA ILE A 79 -4.67 2.27 51.54
C ILE A 79 -5.35 3.64 51.34
N PRO A 80 -6.69 3.73 51.45
CA PRO A 80 -7.38 5.01 51.35
C PRO A 80 -7.04 5.90 52.55
N VAL A 81 -6.64 7.14 52.25
CA VAL A 81 -6.35 8.18 53.25
C VAL A 81 -7.42 9.27 53.13
N ILE A 82 -8.09 9.57 54.25
CA ILE A 82 -9.03 10.68 54.37
C ILE A 82 -8.40 11.71 55.30
N PHE A 83 -8.20 12.92 54.79
CA PHE A 83 -7.72 14.02 55.61
C PHE A 83 -8.84 14.56 56.51
N ILE A 84 -8.47 14.89 57.75
CA ILE A 84 -9.32 15.60 58.69
C ILE A 84 -8.57 16.87 59.12
N THR A 85 -9.17 18.06 59.04
CA THR A 85 -8.46 19.27 59.46
C THR A 85 -9.37 20.40 59.92
N ALA A 86 -8.88 21.28 60.77
CA ALA A 86 -9.53 22.54 61.12
C ALA A 86 -9.36 23.64 60.03
N ASN A 87 -8.45 23.44 59.08
CA ASN A 87 -8.10 24.44 58.07
C ASN A 87 -9.03 24.39 56.85
N ARG A 88 -9.79 25.47 56.60
CA ARG A 88 -10.81 25.57 55.54
C ARG A 88 -10.31 26.16 54.21
N LYS A 89 -9.00 26.27 53.99
CA LYS A 89 -8.45 26.82 52.74
C LYS A 89 -8.56 25.81 51.59
N MET A 90 -9.11 26.26 50.46
CA MET A 90 -9.23 25.47 49.21
C MET A 90 -7.88 24.92 48.72
N GLU A 91 -6.78 25.67 48.90
CA GLU A 91 -5.42 25.25 48.52
C GLU A 91 -4.96 23.96 49.22
N ASN A 92 -5.40 23.74 50.47
CA ASN A 92 -5.01 22.54 51.23
C ASN A 92 -5.81 21.31 50.83
N GLU A 93 -7.07 21.49 50.42
CA GLU A 93 -7.90 20.42 49.88
C GLU A 93 -7.37 19.95 48.52
N LEU A 94 -7.02 20.90 47.64
CA LEU A 94 -6.37 20.61 46.36
C LEU A 94 -5.06 19.84 46.57
N ARG A 95 -4.18 20.35 47.44
CA ARG A 95 -2.90 19.71 47.77
C ARG A 95 -3.07 18.29 48.34
N GLY A 96 -4.09 18.05 49.17
CA GLY A 96 -4.36 16.73 49.74
C GLY A 96 -4.78 15.71 48.68
N LEU A 97 -5.63 16.12 47.74
CA LEU A 97 -6.09 15.27 46.63
C LEU A 97 -4.97 14.98 45.63
N GLU A 98 -4.13 15.98 45.31
CA GLU A 98 -2.95 15.81 44.44
C GLU A 98 -1.92 14.82 45.01
N LEU A 99 -1.81 14.74 46.34
CA LEU A 99 -0.95 13.77 47.04
C LEU A 99 -1.54 12.36 47.10
N GLY A 100 -2.75 12.14 46.57
CA GLY A 100 -3.38 10.81 46.48
C GLY A 100 -4.28 10.44 47.67
N ALA A 101 -4.73 11.41 48.46
CA ALA A 101 -5.83 11.19 49.40
C ALA A 101 -7.14 10.98 48.65
N VAL A 102 -8.01 10.12 49.20
CA VAL A 102 -9.29 9.78 48.57
C VAL A 102 -10.43 10.70 48.99
N ASP A 103 -10.23 11.47 50.07
CA ASP A 103 -11.23 12.38 50.60
C ASP A 103 -10.66 13.40 51.59
N PHE A 104 -11.44 14.45 51.87
CA PHE A 104 -11.08 15.54 52.77
C PHE A 104 -12.28 16.01 53.60
N LEU A 105 -12.11 16.10 54.92
CA LEU A 105 -13.14 16.50 55.89
C LEU A 105 -12.68 17.67 56.76
N THR A 106 -13.50 18.72 56.85
CA THR A 106 -13.24 19.89 57.70
C THR A 106 -13.91 19.78 59.07
N LYS A 107 -13.20 20.16 60.14
CA LYS A 107 -13.73 20.24 61.52
C LYS A 107 -14.64 21.49 61.66
N PRO A 108 -15.78 21.43 62.36
CA PRO A 108 -16.33 20.29 63.10
C PRO A 108 -16.98 19.24 62.19
N ILE A 109 -16.71 17.96 62.47
CA ILE A 109 -17.13 16.83 61.63
C ILE A 109 -18.52 16.37 62.06
N SER A 110 -19.41 16.16 61.09
CA SER A 110 -20.70 15.51 61.33
C SER A 110 -20.52 13.98 61.40
N PRO A 111 -20.85 13.30 62.52
CA PRO A 111 -20.65 11.86 62.66
C PRO A 111 -21.35 11.02 61.58
N PRO A 112 -22.61 11.32 61.18
CA PRO A 112 -23.25 10.62 60.06
C PRO A 112 -22.49 10.75 58.73
N ILE A 113 -21.86 11.90 58.47
CA ILE A 113 -21.10 12.13 57.23
C ILE A 113 -19.79 11.34 57.25
N LEU A 114 -19.06 11.36 58.37
CA LEU A 114 -17.82 10.59 58.54
C LEU A 114 -18.08 9.09 58.33
N LEU A 115 -19.11 8.55 59.01
CA LEU A 115 -19.44 7.13 58.91
C LEU A 115 -19.82 6.72 57.47
N MET A 116 -20.53 7.59 56.74
CA MET A 116 -20.86 7.32 55.35
C MET A 116 -19.63 7.34 54.44
N ARG A 117 -18.74 8.34 54.59
CA ARG A 117 -17.51 8.44 53.78
C ARG A 117 -16.58 7.27 54.03
N VAL A 118 -16.34 6.93 55.30
CA VAL A 118 -15.56 5.75 55.69
C VAL A 118 -16.14 4.49 55.08
N ARG A 119 -17.47 4.28 55.17
CA ARG A 119 -18.12 3.11 54.58
C ARG A 119 -17.97 3.04 53.07
N ASN A 120 -18.13 4.16 52.35
CA ASN A 120 -18.03 4.21 50.89
C ASN A 120 -16.61 3.90 50.42
N HIS A 121 -15.60 4.50 51.04
CA HIS A 121 -14.20 4.29 50.66
C HIS A 121 -13.71 2.89 51.02
N LEU A 122 -14.16 2.30 52.13
CA LEU A 122 -13.90 0.90 52.44
C LEU A 122 -14.56 -0.06 51.45
N ALA A 123 -15.82 0.22 51.06
CA ALA A 123 -16.51 -0.59 50.05
C ALA A 123 -15.82 -0.51 48.69
N PHE A 124 -15.39 0.69 48.30
CA PHE A 124 -14.65 0.92 47.05
C PHE A 124 -13.28 0.22 47.05
N ALA A 125 -12.50 0.35 48.12
CA ALA A 125 -11.22 -0.34 48.28
C ALA A 125 -11.39 -1.86 48.25
N SER A 126 -12.42 -2.40 48.93
CA SER A 126 -12.74 -3.83 48.88
C SER A 126 -13.16 -4.29 47.49
N HIS A 127 -13.90 -3.46 46.74
CA HIS A 127 -14.34 -3.79 45.39
C HIS A 127 -13.18 -3.79 44.40
N ASN A 128 -12.28 -2.80 44.49
CA ASN A 128 -11.08 -2.75 43.65
C ASN A 128 -10.16 -3.94 43.92
N ARG A 129 -9.93 -4.31 45.18
CA ARG A 129 -9.17 -5.53 45.53
C ARG A 129 -9.80 -6.79 44.91
N HIS A 130 -11.13 -6.90 44.92
CA HIS A 130 -11.82 -8.03 44.30
C HIS A 130 -11.70 -8.04 42.76
N ILE A 131 -11.78 -6.86 42.12
CA ILE A 131 -11.56 -6.73 40.68
C ILE A 131 -10.12 -7.10 40.31
N GLU A 132 -9.13 -6.60 41.04
CA GLU A 132 -7.72 -6.92 40.81
C GLU A 132 -7.47 -8.43 40.93
N GLN A 133 -8.06 -9.08 41.94
CA GLN A 133 -8.04 -10.55 42.06
C GLN A 133 -8.71 -11.25 40.88
N LEU A 134 -9.89 -10.81 40.46
CA LEU A 134 -10.58 -11.38 39.29
C LEU A 134 -9.78 -11.19 38.00
N VAL A 135 -9.13 -10.04 37.83
CA VAL A 135 -8.24 -9.76 36.70
C VAL A 135 -7.03 -10.69 36.74
N GLU A 136 -6.40 -10.87 37.89
CA GLU A 136 -5.25 -11.76 38.06
C GLU A 136 -5.61 -13.23 37.85
N GLU A 137 -6.74 -13.68 38.40
CA GLU A 137 -7.31 -15.02 38.19
C GLU A 137 -7.65 -15.26 36.72
N ARG A 138 -8.30 -14.29 36.07
CA ARG A 138 -8.68 -14.40 34.65
C ARG A 138 -7.47 -14.34 33.75
N THR A 139 -6.49 -13.50 34.06
CA THR A 139 -5.23 -13.40 33.31
C THR A 139 -4.41 -14.68 33.46
N SER A 140 -4.36 -15.26 34.66
CA SER A 140 -3.72 -16.56 34.90
C SER A 140 -4.44 -17.69 34.15
N SER A 141 -5.77 -17.74 34.23
CA SER A 141 -6.59 -18.72 33.49
C SER A 141 -6.46 -18.58 31.98
N LEU A 142 -6.39 -17.35 31.45
CA LEU A 142 -6.15 -17.08 30.03
C LEU A 142 -4.73 -17.50 29.63
N CYS A 143 -3.72 -17.23 30.45
CA CYS A 143 -2.34 -17.61 30.20
C CYS A 143 -2.16 -19.14 30.24
N GLU A 144 -2.89 -19.82 31.13
CA GLU A 144 -2.96 -21.29 31.18
C GLU A 144 -3.71 -21.87 29.99
N ALA A 145 -4.85 -21.29 29.59
CA ALA A 145 -5.59 -21.69 28.40
C ALA A 145 -4.79 -21.43 27.11
N GLU A 146 -4.07 -20.31 27.03
CA GLU A 146 -3.18 -19.96 25.92
C GLU A 146 -1.98 -20.90 25.87
N LYS A 147 -1.36 -21.23 27.02
CA LYS A 147 -0.30 -22.24 27.10
C LYS A 147 -0.81 -23.64 26.75
N ALA A 148 -2.01 -24.02 27.18
CA ALA A 148 -2.63 -25.29 26.86
C ALA A 148 -3.00 -25.38 25.37
N LEU A 149 -3.51 -24.28 24.78
CA LEU A 149 -3.77 -24.17 23.35
C LEU A 149 -2.48 -24.21 22.54
N ARG A 150 -1.43 -23.47 22.94
CA ARG A 150 -0.09 -23.52 22.32
C ARG A 150 0.56 -24.90 22.44
N SER A 151 0.41 -25.57 23.59
CA SER A 151 0.88 -26.93 23.84
C SER A 151 0.06 -27.99 23.08
N ALA A 152 -1.17 -27.67 22.68
CA ALA A 152 -2.00 -28.51 21.82
C ALA A 152 -1.72 -28.24 20.33
N MET A 153 -1.19 -27.07 19.97
CA MET A 153 -0.80 -26.66 18.61
C MET A 153 0.67 -27.02 18.31
N ASN A 154 1.05 -28.27 18.55
CA ASN A 154 2.39 -28.81 18.24
C ASN A 154 2.66 -28.99 16.73
N ASN A 155 1.90 -28.31 15.88
CA ASN A 155 1.77 -28.67 14.47
C ASN A 155 2.23 -27.53 13.55
N LEU A 156 2.67 -27.91 12.35
CA LEU A 156 2.75 -27.01 11.21
C LEU A 156 1.35 -26.43 10.95
N LEU A 157 1.15 -25.14 11.25
CA LEU A 157 -0.11 -24.45 10.95
C LEU A 157 0.05 -23.56 9.73
N VAL A 158 -0.77 -23.80 8.71
CA VAL A 158 -0.88 -22.98 7.50
C VAL A 158 -2.21 -22.24 7.51
N ILE A 159 -2.16 -20.92 7.31
CA ILE A 159 -3.32 -20.05 7.16
C ILE A 159 -3.22 -19.37 5.81
N GLN A 160 -4.23 -19.53 4.94
CA GLN A 160 -4.30 -18.74 3.71
C GLN A 160 -4.68 -17.29 4.07
N VAL A 161 -3.81 -16.35 3.72
CA VAL A 161 -3.99 -14.91 3.99
C VAL A 161 -4.85 -14.29 2.90
N THR A 162 -4.46 -14.49 1.65
CA THR A 162 -5.17 -14.08 0.43
C THR A 162 -4.75 -15.06 -0.69
N PRO A 163 -5.41 -15.15 -1.86
CA PRO A 163 -4.94 -16.03 -2.93
C PRO A 163 -3.44 -15.85 -3.21
N GLY A 164 -2.70 -16.96 -3.31
CA GLY A 164 -1.24 -16.94 -3.51
C GLY A 164 -0.40 -16.55 -2.28
N VAL A 165 -1.01 -16.27 -1.12
CA VAL A 165 -0.30 -15.86 0.11
C VAL A 165 -0.73 -16.69 1.30
N PHE A 166 0.25 -17.21 2.02
CA PHE A 166 0.06 -18.09 3.18
C PHE A 166 0.92 -17.64 4.35
N TRP A 167 0.40 -17.86 5.55
CA TRP A 167 1.12 -17.73 6.80
C TRP A 167 1.40 -19.13 7.32
N LEU A 168 2.67 -19.48 7.45
CA LEU A 168 3.11 -20.72 8.08
C LEU A 168 3.70 -20.41 9.45
N GLN A 169 3.20 -21.05 10.51
CA GLN A 169 3.79 -20.93 11.83
C GLN A 169 4.17 -22.27 12.42
N VAL A 170 5.34 -22.28 13.06
CA VAL A 170 5.87 -23.38 13.87
C VAL A 170 6.29 -22.77 15.22
N PRO A 171 5.35 -22.60 16.17
CA PRO A 171 5.61 -21.88 17.42
C PRO A 171 6.73 -22.48 18.27
N GLU A 172 6.83 -23.82 18.35
CA GLU A 172 7.91 -24.52 19.07
C GLU A 172 9.30 -24.23 18.47
N ALA A 173 9.37 -24.04 17.15
CA ALA A 173 10.60 -23.66 16.46
C ALA A 173 10.84 -22.14 16.48
N GLY A 174 9.90 -21.34 17.00
CA GLY A 174 9.94 -19.88 16.97
C GLY A 174 9.95 -19.31 15.56
N LEU A 175 9.36 -20.02 14.58
CA LEU A 175 9.43 -19.67 13.16
C LEU A 175 8.05 -19.29 12.62
N TYR A 176 7.96 -18.11 12.02
CA TYR A 176 6.74 -17.53 11.46
C TYR A 176 7.06 -17.02 10.06
N ILE A 177 6.61 -17.75 9.04
CA ILE A 177 6.97 -17.53 7.65
C ILE A 177 5.81 -16.90 6.90
N LEU A 178 6.06 -15.75 6.28
CA LEU A 178 5.21 -15.19 5.25
C LEU A 178 5.55 -15.87 3.91
N CYS A 179 4.63 -16.66 3.37
CA CYS A 179 4.81 -17.36 2.09
C CYS A 179 4.04 -16.62 1.00
N GLY A 180 4.76 -16.04 0.02
CA GLY A 180 4.21 -15.08 -0.94
C GLY A 180 4.19 -13.67 -0.36
N CYS A 181 4.61 -12.68 -1.14
CA CYS A 181 4.87 -11.33 -0.64
C CYS A 181 4.40 -10.24 -1.61
N PRO A 182 3.14 -10.24 -2.08
CA PRO A 182 2.63 -9.17 -2.94
C PRO A 182 2.48 -7.84 -2.17
N GLY A 183 2.10 -6.79 -2.88
CA GLY A 183 1.85 -5.48 -2.29
C GLY A 183 0.78 -5.51 -1.20
N GLU A 184 0.88 -4.61 -0.22
CA GLU A 184 -0.06 -4.49 0.93
C GLU A 184 -0.13 -5.73 1.86
N VAL A 185 0.74 -6.73 1.70
CA VAL A 185 0.63 -8.00 2.44
C VAL A 185 0.67 -7.84 3.96
N ILE A 186 1.45 -6.89 4.49
CA ILE A 186 1.47 -6.61 5.94
C ILE A 186 0.12 -6.12 6.44
N LYS A 187 -0.58 -5.27 5.67
CA LYS A 187 -1.91 -4.81 6.04
C LYS A 187 -2.91 -5.96 6.10
N HIS A 188 -2.79 -6.94 5.19
CA HIS A 188 -3.57 -8.19 5.26
C HIS A 188 -3.26 -9.01 6.52
N LEU A 189 -1.99 -9.13 6.90
CA LEU A 189 -1.58 -9.82 8.14
C LEU A 189 -2.13 -9.11 9.38
N MET A 190 -2.04 -7.78 9.45
CA MET A 190 -2.60 -6.97 10.53
C MET A 190 -4.11 -7.14 10.62
N ARG A 191 -4.83 -7.09 9.49
CA ARG A 191 -6.30 -7.26 9.45
C ARG A 191 -6.75 -8.64 9.91
N LYS A 192 -5.94 -9.68 9.67
CA LYS A 192 -6.18 -11.05 10.17
C LYS A 192 -5.67 -11.29 11.61
N GLY A 193 -5.04 -10.31 12.25
CA GLY A 193 -4.49 -10.44 13.61
C GLY A 193 -3.21 -11.28 13.69
N LEU A 194 -2.54 -11.53 12.56
CA LEU A 194 -1.26 -12.24 12.50
C LEU A 194 -0.07 -11.33 12.85
N VAL A 195 -0.23 -10.03 12.61
CA VAL A 195 0.60 -8.95 13.15
C VAL A 195 -0.23 -8.25 14.22
N SER A 196 0.30 -8.16 15.45
CA SER A 196 -0.42 -7.62 16.61
C SER A 196 0.53 -6.87 17.54
N THR A 197 -0.01 -5.96 18.35
CA THR A 197 0.79 -5.25 19.35
C THR A 197 1.07 -6.16 20.55
N ALA A 198 2.34 -6.21 20.97
CA ALA A 198 2.81 -6.92 22.15
C ALA A 198 3.61 -5.97 23.06
N GLN A 199 3.74 -6.35 24.34
CA GLN A 199 4.56 -5.63 25.30
C GLN A 199 5.48 -6.60 26.03
N ARG A 200 6.78 -6.30 26.09
CA ARG A 200 7.76 -7.09 26.85
C ARG A 200 8.73 -6.13 27.54
N HIS A 201 8.94 -6.34 28.84
CA HIS A 201 9.83 -5.51 29.66
C HIS A 201 9.53 -4.00 29.54
N GLY A 202 8.25 -3.63 29.47
CA GLY A 202 7.81 -2.23 29.34
C GLY A 202 7.89 -1.63 27.94
N VAL A 203 8.49 -2.31 26.96
CA VAL A 203 8.58 -1.85 25.56
C VAL A 203 7.42 -2.42 24.75
N THR A 204 6.71 -1.56 24.04
CA THR A 204 5.62 -1.93 23.11
C THR A 204 6.17 -2.07 21.70
N PHE A 205 5.87 -3.18 21.04
CA PHE A 205 6.33 -3.50 19.68
C PHE A 205 5.32 -4.43 18.98
N GLU A 206 5.53 -4.73 17.71
CA GLU A 206 4.67 -5.64 16.95
C GLU A 206 5.19 -7.08 16.92
N THR A 207 4.28 -8.05 16.89
CA THR A 207 4.57 -9.42 16.43
C THR A 207 4.49 -9.48 14.91
N GLY A 208 4.94 -10.59 14.31
CA GLY A 208 4.80 -10.76 12.88
C GLY A 208 5.67 -11.88 12.34
N PRO A 209 5.84 -11.93 11.01
CA PRO A 209 6.72 -12.92 10.39
C PRO A 209 8.17 -12.65 10.81
N ASN A 210 9.01 -13.68 10.79
CA ASN A 210 10.46 -13.55 10.94
C ASN A 210 11.24 -14.24 9.80
N ALA A 211 10.50 -14.77 8.82
CA ALA A 211 11.01 -15.24 7.55
C ALA A 211 10.01 -14.95 6.42
N ILE A 212 10.51 -14.84 5.20
CA ILE A 212 9.71 -14.65 3.99
C ILE A 212 10.11 -15.74 2.99
N LEU A 213 9.15 -16.49 2.48
CA LEU A 213 9.30 -17.34 1.30
C LEU A 213 8.82 -16.57 0.07
N LEU A 214 9.75 -16.27 -0.83
CA LEU A 214 9.53 -15.57 -2.09
C LEU A 214 8.90 -16.50 -3.12
N SER A 215 8.01 -15.94 -3.93
CA SER A 215 7.48 -16.57 -5.13
C SER A 215 8.59 -16.78 -6.16
N ASP A 216 8.53 -17.87 -6.92
CA ASP A 216 9.42 -18.09 -8.06
C ASP A 216 9.15 -17.15 -9.22
N LEU A 217 7.90 -16.70 -9.32
CA LEU A 217 7.41 -15.71 -10.27
C LEU A 217 7.63 -14.31 -9.71
N LEU A 218 8.10 -13.39 -10.55
CA LEU A 218 8.16 -11.96 -10.22
C LEU A 218 6.76 -11.33 -10.24
N VAL A 219 5.95 -11.70 -11.24
CA VAL A 219 4.60 -11.21 -11.47
C VAL A 219 3.64 -12.38 -11.67
N GLN A 220 2.42 -12.23 -11.17
CA GLN A 220 1.34 -13.18 -11.33
C GLN A 220 0.07 -12.42 -11.70
N ASN A 221 -0.54 -12.77 -12.84
CA ASN A 221 -1.75 -12.13 -13.36
C ASN A 221 -1.68 -10.58 -13.37
N GLY A 222 -0.50 -10.01 -13.61
CA GLY A 222 -0.29 -8.56 -13.68
C GLY A 222 0.00 -7.81 -12.36
N GLY A 223 0.11 -8.52 -11.23
CA GLY A 223 0.63 -7.96 -9.97
C GLY A 223 1.94 -8.61 -9.53
N PHE A 224 2.84 -7.88 -8.87
CA PHE A 224 4.06 -8.49 -8.32
C PHE A 224 3.75 -9.47 -7.21
N ALA A 225 4.46 -10.59 -7.23
CA ALA A 225 4.40 -11.58 -6.18
C ALA A 225 5.43 -11.35 -5.06
N ASN A 226 6.45 -10.51 -5.32
CA ASN A 226 7.56 -10.23 -4.39
C ASN A 226 7.83 -8.72 -4.25
N LEU A 227 7.33 -8.13 -3.16
CA LEU A 227 7.55 -6.76 -2.67
C LEU A 227 7.93 -6.84 -1.18
N SER A 228 9.19 -7.19 -0.90
CA SER A 228 9.62 -7.59 0.45
C SER A 228 10.10 -6.46 1.37
N GLU A 229 10.23 -5.22 0.86
CA GLU A 229 10.72 -4.07 1.64
C GLU A 229 9.85 -3.81 2.86
N PHE A 230 8.55 -3.59 2.71
CA PHE A 230 7.68 -3.29 3.86
C PHE A 230 7.61 -4.41 4.90
N PRO A 231 7.46 -5.70 4.51
CA PRO A 231 7.59 -6.80 5.46
C PRO A 231 8.92 -6.84 6.21
N VAL A 232 10.03 -6.57 5.53
CA VAL A 232 11.35 -6.50 6.18
C VAL A 232 11.43 -5.29 7.11
N LEU A 233 10.98 -4.10 6.70
CA LEU A 233 10.95 -2.92 7.55
C LEU A 233 10.09 -3.13 8.81
N GLN A 234 8.98 -3.85 8.68
CA GLN A 234 8.13 -4.25 9.80
C GLN A 234 8.92 -5.11 10.80
N MET A 235 9.64 -6.14 10.32
CA MET A 235 10.50 -7.00 11.15
C MET A 235 11.60 -6.20 11.86
N LEU A 236 12.32 -5.36 11.12
CA LEU A 236 13.49 -4.64 11.63
C LEU A 236 13.08 -3.58 12.66
N TYR A 237 12.10 -2.74 12.32
CA TYR A 237 11.78 -1.53 13.09
C TYR A 237 10.54 -1.67 13.96
N ARG A 238 9.43 -2.21 13.45
CA ARG A 238 8.17 -2.31 14.22
C ARG A 238 8.16 -3.48 15.20
N GLN A 239 8.79 -4.60 14.84
CA GLN A 239 9.09 -5.67 15.81
C GLN A 239 10.38 -5.39 16.61
N GLY A 240 11.21 -4.47 16.15
CA GLY A 240 12.45 -4.05 16.82
C GLY A 240 13.59 -5.09 16.78
N MET A 241 13.68 -5.91 15.73
CA MET A 241 14.73 -6.93 15.59
C MET A 241 16.12 -6.34 15.35
N ILE A 242 16.22 -5.12 14.82
CA ILE A 242 17.52 -4.44 14.58
C ILE A 242 17.84 -3.38 15.65
N LEU A 243 16.85 -2.98 16.45
CA LEU A 243 17.00 -1.87 17.40
C LEU A 243 17.88 -2.28 18.59
N PRO A 244 18.96 -1.55 18.89
CA PRO A 244 19.83 -1.88 20.03
C PRO A 244 19.06 -1.88 21.35
N ASN A 245 19.35 -2.85 22.23
CA ASN A 245 18.72 -3.03 23.54
C ASN A 245 17.20 -3.29 23.51
N HIS A 246 16.60 -3.49 22.33
CA HIS A 246 15.18 -3.84 22.21
C HIS A 246 14.95 -5.29 22.65
N PRO A 247 13.87 -5.62 23.40
CA PRO A 247 13.64 -6.97 23.93
C PRO A 247 13.43 -8.06 22.87
N ASN A 248 13.15 -7.66 21.63
CA ASN A 248 13.01 -8.56 20.49
C ASN A 248 14.28 -8.63 19.61
N ASN A 249 15.29 -7.82 19.89
CA ASN A 249 16.60 -7.95 19.26
C ASN A 249 17.36 -9.10 19.94
N THR A 250 17.14 -10.31 19.44
CA THR A 250 17.76 -11.55 19.95
C THR A 250 19.08 -11.89 19.25
N GLY A 251 19.54 -11.03 18.33
CA GLY A 251 20.65 -11.33 17.41
C GLY A 251 20.28 -12.24 16.24
N ILE A 252 19.06 -12.80 16.23
CA ILE A 252 18.54 -13.58 15.11
C ILE A 252 18.02 -12.62 14.04
N LYS A 253 18.59 -12.69 12.84
CA LYS A 253 18.16 -11.89 11.69
C LYS A 253 16.90 -12.47 11.05
N PRO A 254 16.04 -11.61 10.46
CA PRO A 254 15.00 -12.07 9.55
C PRO A 254 15.61 -12.86 8.38
N LEU A 255 14.84 -13.80 7.83
CA LEU A 255 15.30 -14.72 6.79
C LEU A 255 14.54 -14.56 5.48
N LEU A 256 15.26 -14.36 4.37
CA LEU A 256 14.70 -14.43 3.01
C LEU A 256 14.97 -15.81 2.40
N ILE A 257 13.91 -16.48 1.96
CA ILE A 257 13.94 -17.82 1.38
C ILE A 257 13.42 -17.74 -0.06
N GLY A 258 14.13 -18.25 -1.04
CA GLY A 258 13.69 -18.20 -2.44
C GLY A 258 14.72 -18.77 -3.40
N SER A 259 14.48 -18.73 -4.71
CA SER A 259 15.54 -19.07 -5.68
C SER A 259 16.71 -18.07 -5.57
N PRO A 260 17.94 -18.44 -5.96
CA PRO A 260 19.09 -17.53 -5.89
C PRO A 260 18.84 -16.18 -6.56
N ASP A 261 18.19 -16.19 -7.73
CA ASP A 261 17.88 -14.97 -8.46
C ASP A 261 16.84 -14.09 -7.74
N GLN A 262 15.80 -14.69 -7.17
CA GLN A 262 14.77 -13.97 -6.41
C GLN A 262 15.33 -13.36 -5.13
N VAL A 263 16.16 -14.11 -4.41
CA VAL A 263 16.83 -13.60 -3.20
C VAL A 263 17.72 -12.41 -3.54
N ARG A 264 18.58 -12.52 -4.56
CA ARG A 264 19.44 -11.42 -4.99
C ARG A 264 18.65 -10.19 -5.43
N SER A 265 17.60 -10.38 -6.23
CA SER A 265 16.70 -9.32 -6.68
C SER A 265 16.07 -8.57 -5.50
N GLN A 266 15.54 -9.30 -4.52
CA GLN A 266 14.87 -8.71 -3.36
C GLN A 266 15.84 -8.03 -2.39
N LEU A 267 17.07 -8.53 -2.25
CA LEU A 267 18.10 -7.81 -1.48
C LEU A 267 18.41 -6.46 -2.13
N GLU A 268 18.66 -6.43 -3.43
CA GLU A 268 18.91 -5.15 -4.12
C GLU A 268 17.68 -4.23 -4.07
N TYR A 269 16.47 -4.80 -4.19
CA TYR A 269 15.22 -4.06 -4.05
C TYR A 269 15.11 -3.34 -2.70
N ILE A 270 15.33 -4.07 -1.59
CA ILE A 270 15.31 -3.52 -0.23
C ILE A 270 16.40 -2.46 -0.06
N HIS A 271 17.58 -2.69 -0.64
CA HIS A 271 18.68 -1.73 -0.57
C HIS A 271 18.34 -0.41 -1.26
N ARG A 272 17.73 -0.48 -2.46
CA ARG A 272 17.24 0.69 -3.21
C ARG A 272 16.03 1.35 -2.56
N GLY A 273 15.18 0.58 -1.89
CA GLY A 273 14.10 1.10 -1.05
C GLY A 273 14.59 1.96 0.10
N ASN A 274 15.60 1.47 0.82
CA ASN A 274 16.13 2.17 1.99
C ASN A 274 16.99 3.39 1.64
N TYR A 275 17.68 3.36 0.48
CA TYR A 275 18.75 4.31 0.20
C TYR A 275 18.78 4.86 -1.22
N GLY A 276 17.94 4.42 -2.16
CA GLY A 276 17.91 4.96 -3.52
C GLY A 276 19.26 4.90 -4.23
N LEU A 277 19.81 6.07 -4.58
CA LEU A 277 21.20 6.21 -5.05
C LEU A 277 22.18 6.13 -3.87
N VAL A 278 23.17 5.22 -3.96
CA VAL A 278 24.01 4.84 -2.82
C VAL A 278 25.43 5.40 -2.88
N SER A 279 25.77 6.12 -3.94
CA SER A 279 27.09 6.75 -4.10
C SER A 279 27.01 8.09 -4.82
N GLU A 280 28.03 8.93 -4.60
CA GLU A 280 28.20 10.19 -5.34
C GLU A 280 28.43 9.95 -6.84
N GLU A 281 28.97 8.79 -7.24
CA GLU A 281 29.11 8.40 -8.63
C GLU A 281 27.76 8.16 -9.29
N GLU A 282 26.84 7.45 -8.61
CA GLU A 282 25.48 7.24 -9.10
C GLU A 282 24.73 8.59 -9.21
N MET A 283 24.87 9.48 -8.23
CA MET A 283 24.24 10.81 -8.26
C MET A 283 24.77 11.67 -9.41
N ARG A 284 26.09 11.66 -9.67
CA ARG A 284 26.69 12.37 -10.81
C ARG A 284 26.27 11.77 -12.15
N ALA A 285 26.17 10.44 -12.25
CA ALA A 285 25.65 9.78 -13.44
C ALA A 285 24.17 10.14 -13.71
N ALA A 286 23.41 10.43 -12.65
CA ALA A 286 22.04 10.93 -12.72
C ALA A 286 21.94 12.45 -13.01
N GLY A 287 23.06 13.16 -13.12
CA GLY A 287 23.11 14.58 -13.52
C GLY A 287 23.38 15.58 -12.39
N ALA A 288 23.67 15.14 -11.16
CA ALA A 288 24.09 16.05 -10.09
C ALA A 288 25.52 16.58 -10.33
N SER A 289 25.78 17.82 -9.91
CA SER A 289 27.15 18.33 -9.82
C SER A 289 27.93 17.61 -8.71
N GLU A 290 29.27 17.73 -8.73
CA GLU A 290 30.11 17.15 -7.68
C GLU A 290 29.77 17.68 -6.29
N GLU A 291 29.54 18.99 -6.18
CA GLU A 291 29.13 19.64 -4.92
C GLU A 291 27.75 19.17 -4.45
N GLN A 292 26.79 19.04 -5.38
CA GLN A 292 25.44 18.54 -5.07
C GLN A 292 25.48 17.09 -4.61
N ALA A 293 26.22 16.22 -5.31
CA ALA A 293 26.35 14.81 -4.97
C ALA A 293 26.96 14.63 -3.56
N ALA A 294 28.04 15.35 -3.25
CA ALA A 294 28.66 15.30 -1.92
C ALA A 294 27.70 15.77 -0.82
N LEU A 295 26.93 16.83 -1.08
CA LEU A 295 25.92 17.35 -0.14
C LEU A 295 24.78 16.35 0.09
N LEU A 296 24.20 15.80 -0.97
CA LEU A 296 23.13 14.80 -0.89
C LEU A 296 23.61 13.54 -0.17
N MET A 297 24.82 13.08 -0.46
CA MET A 297 25.42 11.94 0.24
C MET A 297 25.62 12.22 1.74
N LYS A 298 26.02 13.46 2.10
CA LYS A 298 26.13 13.88 3.50
C LYS A 298 24.77 13.87 4.21
N ILE A 299 23.71 14.34 3.56
CA ILE A 299 22.33 14.30 4.08
C ILE A 299 21.87 12.85 4.26
N LYS A 300 22.01 12.02 3.23
CA LYS A 300 21.60 10.62 3.25
C LYS A 300 22.28 9.80 4.35
N ARG A 301 23.58 10.02 4.58
CA ARG A 301 24.30 9.37 5.69
C ARG A 301 23.73 9.73 7.06
N LYS A 302 23.14 10.91 7.25
CA LYS A 302 22.50 11.28 8.52
C LYS A 302 21.25 10.45 8.79
N PHE A 303 20.42 10.25 7.76
CA PHE A 303 19.27 9.33 7.85
C PHE A 303 19.71 7.87 8.01
N ALA A 304 20.86 7.49 7.45
CA ALA A 304 21.44 6.16 7.58
C ALA A 304 22.32 5.97 8.84
N PHE A 305 22.19 6.82 9.87
CA PHE A 305 22.98 6.73 11.11
C PHE A 305 24.51 6.67 10.91
N GLY A 306 25.00 7.41 9.93
CA GLY A 306 26.42 7.56 9.57
C GLY A 306 26.90 6.63 8.45
N GLN A 307 26.19 5.54 8.16
CA GLN A 307 26.65 4.53 7.20
C GLN A 307 25.50 3.84 6.45
N ILE A 308 25.60 3.77 5.12
CA ILE A 308 24.75 2.89 4.31
C ILE A 308 25.16 1.44 4.58
N ARG A 309 24.19 0.62 4.99
CA ARG A 309 24.39 -0.80 5.27
C ARG A 309 23.85 -1.65 4.15
N THR A 310 24.55 -2.73 3.87
CA THR A 310 24.07 -3.73 2.90
C THR A 310 23.03 -4.65 3.56
N PRO A 311 22.00 -5.12 2.83
CA PRO A 311 20.98 -6.02 3.39
C PRO A 311 21.52 -7.28 4.06
N HIS A 312 22.65 -7.83 3.59
CA HIS A 312 23.32 -8.98 4.21
C HIS A 312 23.76 -8.74 5.67
N GLU A 313 23.95 -7.48 6.07
CA GLU A 313 24.29 -7.14 7.46
C GLU A 313 23.12 -7.37 8.42
N PHE A 314 21.88 -7.34 7.94
CA PHE A 314 20.67 -7.43 8.77
C PHE A 314 19.65 -8.48 8.32
N LEU A 315 19.87 -9.17 7.20
CA LEU A 315 19.06 -10.29 6.71
C LEU A 315 19.94 -11.53 6.53
N ASP A 316 19.41 -12.68 6.94
CA ASP A 316 19.92 -13.98 6.51
C ASP A 316 19.20 -14.40 5.22
N THR A 317 19.84 -15.27 4.44
CA THR A 317 19.26 -15.81 3.21
C THR A 317 19.32 -17.33 3.17
N LEU A 318 18.34 -17.94 2.50
CA LEU A 318 18.31 -19.35 2.17
C LEU A 318 17.95 -19.51 0.69
N GLU A 319 18.96 -19.82 -0.12
CA GLU A 319 18.81 -20.05 -1.55
C GLU A 319 18.30 -21.48 -1.80
N LEU A 320 17.03 -21.59 -2.21
CA LEU A 320 16.37 -22.85 -2.51
C LEU A 320 16.78 -23.39 -3.87
N THR A 321 17.20 -24.66 -3.86
CA THR A 321 17.39 -25.51 -5.05
C THR A 321 16.34 -26.61 -5.03
N ASP A 322 16.50 -27.65 -5.86
CA ASP A 322 15.60 -28.82 -5.88
C ASP A 322 15.81 -29.78 -4.69
N LYS A 323 16.75 -29.47 -3.79
CA LYS A 323 17.03 -30.30 -2.61
C LYS A 323 16.29 -29.76 -1.39
N ARG A 324 15.95 -30.67 -0.48
CA ARG A 324 15.48 -30.33 0.86
C ARG A 324 16.59 -29.64 1.65
N LEU A 325 16.29 -28.46 2.19
CA LEU A 325 17.22 -27.63 2.94
C LEU A 325 16.66 -27.31 4.34
N PRO A 326 17.50 -27.34 5.39
CA PRO A 326 17.10 -26.88 6.72
C PRO A 326 16.90 -25.37 6.73
N ILE A 327 15.86 -24.91 7.43
CA ILE A 327 15.64 -23.49 7.75
C ILE A 327 16.26 -23.19 9.12
N ARG A 328 15.54 -23.49 10.21
CA ARG A 328 15.98 -23.30 11.60
C ARG A 328 15.21 -24.27 12.52
N ASN A 329 15.81 -24.63 13.65
CA ASN A 329 15.17 -25.36 14.75
C ASN A 329 14.39 -26.63 14.32
N GLY A 330 14.95 -27.39 13.36
CA GLY A 330 14.35 -28.64 12.87
C GLY A 330 13.32 -28.48 11.74
N VAL A 331 12.97 -27.25 11.37
CA VAL A 331 12.12 -26.98 10.19
C VAL A 331 12.97 -27.07 8.92
N ALA A 332 12.46 -27.75 7.90
CA ALA A 332 13.09 -27.82 6.58
C ALA A 332 12.07 -27.51 5.48
N VAL A 333 12.55 -27.06 4.34
CA VAL A 333 11.74 -26.77 3.15
C VAL A 333 12.34 -27.48 1.93
N GLU A 334 11.48 -27.93 1.04
CA GLU A 334 11.85 -28.48 -0.26
C GLU A 334 10.94 -27.90 -1.35
N ARG A 335 11.52 -27.64 -2.52
CA ARG A 335 10.78 -27.25 -3.72
C ARG A 335 10.24 -28.52 -4.37
N ILE A 336 8.92 -28.67 -4.45
CA ILE A 336 8.26 -29.86 -5.03
C ILE A 336 7.70 -29.60 -6.43
N GLY A 337 7.69 -28.34 -6.88
CA GLY A 337 7.29 -27.91 -8.20
C GLY A 337 7.52 -26.41 -8.36
N PHE A 338 7.21 -25.89 -9.55
CA PHE A 338 7.31 -24.46 -9.81
C PHE A 338 6.34 -23.68 -8.92
N ASN A 339 6.86 -22.77 -8.09
CA ASN A 339 6.12 -22.00 -7.10
C ASN A 339 5.36 -22.85 -6.07
N ARG A 340 5.79 -24.10 -5.85
CA ARG A 340 5.18 -25.08 -4.93
C ARG A 340 6.23 -25.65 -3.98
N PHE A 341 5.97 -25.55 -2.69
CA PHE A 341 6.94 -25.84 -1.63
C PHE A 341 6.35 -26.77 -0.57
N ARG A 342 7.14 -27.71 -0.08
CA ARG A 342 6.79 -28.55 1.07
C ARG A 342 7.64 -28.19 2.27
N PHE A 343 6.99 -27.96 3.40
CA PHE A 343 7.62 -27.73 4.69
C PHE A 343 7.53 -28.99 5.55
N HIS A 344 8.59 -29.25 6.31
CA HIS A 344 8.74 -30.41 7.17
C HIS A 344 9.11 -29.98 8.58
N TYR A 345 8.46 -30.54 9.59
CA TYR A 345 8.82 -30.39 11.00
C TYR A 345 8.48 -31.67 11.75
N ARG A 346 9.49 -32.29 12.37
CA ARG A 346 9.36 -33.63 12.98
C ARG A 346 8.81 -34.63 11.95
N ASP A 347 7.70 -35.32 12.26
CA ASP A 347 7.04 -36.30 11.40
C ASP A 347 5.90 -35.70 10.55
N GLU A 348 5.69 -34.37 10.62
CA GLU A 348 4.65 -33.65 9.87
C GLU A 348 5.21 -32.95 8.63
N SER A 349 4.38 -32.83 7.60
CA SER A 349 4.67 -32.01 6.43
C SER A 349 3.42 -31.33 5.87
N THR A 350 3.61 -30.18 5.21
CA THR A 350 2.54 -29.43 4.56
C THR A 350 3.02 -28.80 3.26
N ASP A 351 2.13 -28.72 2.27
CA ASP A 351 2.42 -28.13 0.96
C ASP A 351 1.80 -26.73 0.88
N ILE A 352 2.55 -25.80 0.29
CA ILE A 352 2.13 -24.43 0.01
C ILE A 352 2.30 -24.19 -1.48
N ASP A 353 1.21 -23.76 -2.13
CA ASP A 353 1.16 -23.43 -3.56
C ASP A 353 0.92 -21.93 -3.71
N LEU A 354 1.92 -21.20 -4.19
CA LEU A 354 1.86 -19.75 -4.34
C LEU A 354 1.29 -19.31 -5.70
N ASN A 355 0.88 -20.24 -6.57
CA ASN A 355 0.32 -19.91 -7.88
C ASN A 355 -1.08 -19.31 -7.76
N LEU A 356 -1.32 -18.18 -8.42
CA LEU A 356 -2.66 -17.63 -8.60
C LEU A 356 -3.41 -18.41 -9.69
N PRO A 357 -4.70 -18.76 -9.46
CA PRO A 357 -5.55 -19.26 -10.54
C PRO A 357 -5.68 -18.21 -11.66
N PRO A 358 -5.93 -18.62 -12.93
CA PRO A 358 -6.18 -17.67 -14.01
C PRO A 358 -7.26 -16.66 -13.62
N THR A 359 -7.07 -15.38 -13.97
CA THR A 359 -8.00 -14.26 -13.70
C THR A 359 -8.12 -13.79 -12.23
N VAL A 360 -7.45 -14.44 -11.28
CA VAL A 360 -7.42 -13.99 -9.88
C VAL A 360 -6.29 -12.98 -9.68
N LEU A 361 -6.61 -11.80 -9.15
CA LEU A 361 -5.64 -10.73 -8.86
C LEU A 361 -5.38 -10.64 -7.36
N TYR A 362 -4.23 -10.09 -6.96
CA TYR A 362 -4.01 -9.68 -5.56
C TYR A 362 -4.98 -8.54 -5.19
N GLU A 363 -5.73 -8.70 -4.10
CA GLU A 363 -6.77 -7.76 -3.69
C GLU A 363 -6.26 -6.72 -2.68
N ALA A 364 -6.83 -5.50 -2.71
CA ALA A 364 -6.66 -4.50 -1.65
C ALA A 364 -7.15 -5.03 -0.30
N CYS A 365 -6.46 -4.62 0.77
CA CYS A 365 -6.82 -5.00 2.13
C CYS A 365 -7.95 -4.14 2.73
N TYR A 366 -8.45 -3.13 2.01
CA TYR A 366 -9.49 -2.19 2.44
C TYR A 366 -10.61 -2.08 1.39
N PRO A 367 -11.84 -1.72 1.80
CA PRO A 367 -12.92 -1.48 0.86
C PRO A 367 -12.70 -0.17 0.10
N LEU A 368 -12.83 -0.21 -1.23
CA LEU A 368 -12.85 0.98 -2.07
C LEU A 368 -14.29 1.28 -2.48
N GLY A 369 -14.77 2.50 -2.18
CA GLY A 369 -16.05 2.98 -2.67
C GLY A 369 -16.05 3.06 -4.19
N ARG A 370 -17.19 2.86 -4.84
CA ARG A 370 -17.31 3.06 -6.29
C ARG A 370 -17.77 4.49 -6.55
N HIS A 371 -16.94 5.26 -7.26
CA HIS A 371 -17.19 6.67 -7.56
C HIS A 371 -17.33 6.87 -9.07
N ARG A 372 -18.05 7.93 -9.43
CA ARG A 372 -18.10 8.46 -10.79
C ARG A 372 -17.50 9.84 -10.74
N ILE A 373 -16.29 9.98 -11.27
CA ILE A 373 -15.57 11.25 -11.24
C ILE A 373 -15.84 12.04 -12.52
N GLN A 374 -16.11 13.34 -12.35
CA GLN A 374 -16.23 14.29 -13.45
C GLN A 374 -14.87 14.94 -13.71
N GLN A 375 -14.57 15.16 -14.99
CA GLN A 375 -13.34 15.82 -15.41
C GLN A 375 -13.52 17.34 -15.36
N HIS A 376 -12.63 18.04 -14.66
CA HIS A 376 -12.62 19.51 -14.57
C HIS A 376 -11.38 20.11 -15.26
N TYR A 377 -11.30 21.44 -15.28
CA TYR A 377 -10.17 22.14 -15.89
C TYR A 377 -8.91 21.99 -15.05
N PHE A 378 -8.99 22.19 -13.73
CA PHE A 378 -7.92 21.90 -12.79
C PHE A 378 -8.52 21.45 -11.46
N ALA A 379 -8.29 20.19 -11.08
CA ALA A 379 -8.85 19.62 -9.86
C ALA A 379 -7.94 18.53 -9.31
N VAL A 380 -8.09 18.25 -8.02
CA VAL A 380 -7.34 17.25 -7.28
C VAL A 380 -8.32 16.23 -6.70
N LEU A 381 -8.15 14.98 -7.10
CA LEU A 381 -8.90 13.84 -6.61
C LEU A 381 -8.00 13.06 -5.62
N HIS A 382 -8.50 12.85 -4.41
CA HIS A 382 -7.77 12.19 -3.35
C HIS A 382 -7.91 10.68 -3.44
N THR A 383 -6.79 9.98 -3.64
CA THR A 383 -6.76 8.51 -3.81
C THR A 383 -6.44 7.76 -2.52
N GLY A 384 -5.90 8.43 -1.50
CA GLY A 384 -5.53 7.82 -0.23
C GLY A 384 -4.86 8.83 0.71
N GLU A 385 -5.00 8.60 2.00
CA GLU A 385 -4.43 9.44 3.09
C GLU A 385 -3.71 8.60 4.15
N GLY A 386 -3.68 7.26 4.00
CA GLY A 386 -3.01 6.38 4.93
C GLY A 386 -1.51 6.42 4.76
N ASP A 387 -0.78 5.96 5.78
CA ASP A 387 0.59 5.51 5.60
C ASP A 387 0.59 4.09 4.99
N GLY A 388 1.77 3.54 4.69
CA GLY A 388 1.87 2.15 4.24
C GLY A 388 1.53 1.09 5.30
N TRP A 389 1.07 1.48 6.49
CA TRP A 389 0.59 0.59 7.56
C TRP A 389 -0.92 0.67 7.80
N ASP A 390 -1.63 1.64 7.22
CA ASP A 390 -3.07 1.83 7.40
C ASP A 390 -3.89 0.70 6.74
N ILE A 391 -4.58 -0.09 7.56
CA ILE A 391 -5.41 -1.22 7.11
C ILE A 391 -6.77 -0.80 6.53
N ASN A 392 -7.15 0.48 6.63
CA ASN A 392 -8.47 0.96 6.26
C ASN A 392 -8.45 1.87 5.02
N ARG A 393 -7.28 2.41 4.66
CA ARG A 393 -7.14 3.41 3.59
C ARG A 393 -5.95 3.08 2.69
N PRO A 394 -6.03 3.44 1.39
CA PRO A 394 -4.84 3.47 0.55
C PRO A 394 -3.81 4.44 1.08
N SER A 395 -2.55 4.15 0.75
CA SER A 395 -1.43 5.05 1.03
C SER A 395 -1.62 6.41 0.35
N MET A 396 -0.95 7.43 0.90
CA MET A 396 -1.02 8.80 0.41
C MET A 396 -0.74 8.87 -1.11
N GLY A 397 -1.67 9.50 -1.83
CA GLY A 397 -1.54 9.72 -3.27
C GLY A 397 -2.57 10.71 -3.78
N SER A 398 -2.45 11.13 -5.04
CA SER A 398 -3.43 12.02 -5.67
C SER A 398 -3.58 11.79 -7.16
N ILE A 399 -4.72 12.21 -7.70
CA ILE A 399 -4.92 12.36 -9.13
C ILE A 399 -5.15 13.83 -9.42
N VAL A 400 -4.31 14.41 -10.28
CA VAL A 400 -4.48 15.78 -10.77
C VAL A 400 -5.16 15.71 -12.13
N THR A 401 -6.32 16.35 -12.25
CA THR A 401 -6.97 16.53 -13.56
C THR A 401 -6.64 17.90 -14.10
N PHE A 402 -6.12 17.98 -15.33
CA PHE A 402 -5.86 19.25 -16.02
C PHE A 402 -6.37 19.21 -17.46
N GLN A 403 -7.26 20.14 -17.83
CA GLN A 403 -7.95 20.17 -19.13
C GLN A 403 -8.57 18.81 -19.52
N GLY A 404 -9.12 18.11 -18.52
CA GLY A 404 -9.68 16.77 -18.65
C GLY A 404 -8.68 15.64 -18.90
N ARG A 405 -7.36 15.89 -18.84
CA ARG A 405 -6.32 14.86 -18.78
C ARG A 405 -6.10 14.45 -17.33
N ILE A 406 -5.72 13.20 -17.12
CA ILE A 406 -5.56 12.59 -15.80
C ILE A 406 -4.07 12.33 -15.56
N TYR A 407 -3.54 12.89 -14.48
CA TYR A 407 -2.16 12.68 -14.03
C TYR A 407 -2.17 12.05 -12.64
N LEU A 408 -1.36 11.00 -12.44
CA LEU A 408 -1.17 10.41 -11.11
C LEU A 408 -0.06 11.18 -10.39
N VAL A 409 -0.19 11.39 -9.09
CA VAL A 409 0.89 11.82 -8.20
C VAL A 409 1.12 10.68 -7.22
N ASP A 410 2.25 10.01 -7.40
CA ASP A 410 2.62 8.72 -6.82
C ASP A 410 1.66 7.55 -7.15
N THR A 411 2.16 6.33 -6.95
CA THR A 411 1.52 5.09 -7.37
C THR A 411 1.62 4.04 -6.27
N SER A 412 0.60 4.00 -5.41
CA SER A 412 0.51 2.98 -4.36
C SER A 412 0.29 1.57 -4.94
N PRO A 413 0.64 0.49 -4.21
CA PRO A 413 0.62 -0.89 -4.74
C PRO A 413 -0.71 -1.37 -5.34
N THR A 414 -1.84 -0.72 -5.03
CA THR A 414 -3.19 -1.08 -5.51
C THR A 414 -3.74 -0.11 -6.56
N ILE A 415 -2.88 0.65 -7.25
CA ILE A 415 -3.27 1.74 -8.14
C ILE A 415 -4.32 1.36 -9.20
N LEU A 416 -4.24 0.17 -9.81
CA LEU A 416 -5.23 -0.27 -10.80
C LEU A 416 -6.64 -0.45 -10.20
N GLN A 417 -6.72 -0.91 -8.96
CA GLN A 417 -7.99 -1.08 -8.22
C GLN A 417 -8.55 0.27 -7.78
N ILE A 418 -7.66 1.20 -7.39
CA ILE A 418 -7.99 2.59 -7.08
C ILE A 418 -8.62 3.26 -8.30
N LEU A 419 -7.94 3.21 -9.46
CA LEU A 419 -8.44 3.79 -10.71
C LEU A 419 -9.79 3.19 -11.10
N THR A 420 -9.89 1.86 -11.10
CA THR A 420 -11.14 1.14 -11.41
C THR A 420 -12.27 1.58 -10.47
N SER A 421 -12.01 1.71 -9.18
CA SER A 421 -13.02 2.12 -8.19
C SER A 421 -13.46 3.58 -8.39
N LEU A 422 -12.58 4.44 -8.90
CA LEU A 422 -12.87 5.83 -9.26
C LEU A 422 -13.55 5.99 -10.63
N GLY A 423 -13.80 4.89 -11.34
CA GLY A 423 -14.39 4.94 -12.67
C GLY A 423 -13.41 5.40 -13.75
N ILE A 424 -12.11 5.19 -13.53
CA ILE A 424 -11.02 5.55 -14.44
C ILE A 424 -10.35 4.26 -14.91
N ASP A 425 -10.18 4.10 -16.22
CA ASP A 425 -9.33 3.05 -16.77
C ASP A 425 -7.88 3.54 -16.92
N VAL A 426 -6.91 2.63 -16.85
CA VAL A 426 -5.48 2.98 -16.99
C VAL A 426 -5.16 3.63 -18.34
N SER A 427 -5.91 3.28 -19.40
CA SER A 427 -5.76 3.95 -20.72
C SER A 427 -6.17 5.42 -20.73
N GLU A 428 -6.76 5.92 -19.64
CA GLU A 428 -7.13 7.32 -19.43
C GLU A 428 -6.06 8.16 -18.74
N VAL A 429 -5.05 7.51 -18.18
CA VAL A 429 -3.92 8.19 -17.56
C VAL A 429 -3.01 8.75 -18.66
N GLU A 430 -2.70 10.03 -18.55
CA GLU A 430 -1.78 10.73 -19.45
C GLU A 430 -0.34 10.63 -18.93
N GLY A 431 -0.15 10.76 -17.62
CA GLY A 431 1.17 10.68 -17.02
C GLY A 431 1.18 10.52 -15.51
N ILE A 432 2.39 10.45 -14.97
CA ILE A 432 2.70 10.18 -13.57
C ILE A 432 3.74 11.19 -13.13
N PHE A 433 3.50 11.86 -12.00
CA PHE A 433 4.49 12.63 -11.26
C PHE A 433 4.94 11.78 -10.07
N GLN A 434 6.21 11.39 -10.04
CA GLN A 434 6.75 10.56 -8.96
C GLN A 434 7.58 11.40 -8.00
N THR A 435 7.24 11.37 -6.71
CA THR A 435 7.93 12.14 -5.67
C THR A 435 9.21 11.46 -5.22
N HIS A 436 9.14 10.15 -4.92
CA HIS A 436 10.23 9.35 -4.38
C HIS A 436 9.93 7.84 -4.50
N GLY A 437 10.80 6.99 -3.93
CA GLY A 437 10.82 5.55 -4.21
C GLY A 437 10.41 4.58 -3.11
N HIS A 438 9.71 4.96 -2.03
CA HIS A 438 9.20 3.98 -1.04
C HIS A 438 8.02 3.16 -1.60
N ASP A 439 7.81 1.92 -1.12
CA ASP A 439 6.79 1.01 -1.71
C ASP A 439 5.37 1.57 -1.72
N ASP A 440 5.01 2.37 -0.72
CA ASP A 440 3.70 3.00 -0.60
C ASP A 440 3.46 4.11 -1.63
N HIS A 441 4.52 4.63 -2.25
CA HIS A 441 4.46 5.63 -3.33
C HIS A 441 4.90 5.08 -4.70
N PHE A 442 5.65 3.98 -4.76
CA PHE A 442 6.20 3.38 -5.98
C PHE A 442 5.57 2.03 -6.36
N GLY A 443 5.06 1.27 -5.39
CA GLY A 443 4.75 -0.15 -5.58
C GLY A 443 3.68 -0.45 -6.64
N GLY A 444 2.89 0.54 -7.04
CA GLY A 444 1.92 0.44 -8.13
C GLY A 444 2.48 0.78 -9.50
N LEU A 445 3.63 1.47 -9.58
CA LEU A 445 4.21 1.96 -10.84
C LEU A 445 4.33 0.85 -11.89
N PRO A 446 4.87 -0.34 -11.58
CA PRO A 446 5.08 -1.30 -12.64
C PRO A 446 3.78 -2.03 -13.03
N SER A 447 2.71 -1.99 -12.21
CA SER A 447 1.39 -2.42 -12.66
C SER A 447 0.85 -1.53 -13.79
N LEU A 448 1.33 -0.29 -13.94
CA LEU A 448 0.93 0.59 -15.03
C LEU A 448 1.55 0.24 -16.39
N ILE A 449 2.52 -0.68 -16.42
CA ILE A 449 3.03 -1.29 -17.67
C ILE A 449 1.91 -2.01 -18.43
N HIS A 450 0.82 -2.40 -17.75
CA HIS A 450 -0.37 -2.97 -18.40
C HIS A 450 -1.13 -1.97 -19.28
N SER A 451 -0.69 -0.71 -19.35
CA SER A 451 -1.24 0.27 -20.29
C SER A 451 -0.97 -0.11 -21.76
N GLY A 452 -1.93 0.23 -22.62
CA GLY A 452 -1.80 0.13 -24.08
C GLY A 452 -0.91 1.20 -24.71
N HIS A 453 -0.43 2.17 -23.93
CA HIS A 453 0.50 3.22 -24.36
C HIS A 453 1.50 3.56 -23.24
N ARG A 454 2.68 4.05 -23.62
CA ARG A 454 3.65 4.58 -22.67
C ARG A 454 3.07 5.80 -21.98
N LEU A 455 3.02 5.76 -20.66
CA LEU A 455 2.60 6.90 -19.84
C LEU A 455 3.76 7.88 -19.75
N LYS A 456 3.47 9.19 -19.75
CA LYS A 456 4.49 10.21 -19.46
C LYS A 456 4.92 10.07 -18.01
N TYR A 457 6.22 10.04 -17.77
CA TYR A 457 6.79 9.86 -16.45
C TYR A 457 7.62 11.09 -16.10
N TYR A 458 7.12 11.88 -15.17
CA TYR A 458 7.69 13.15 -14.74
C TYR A 458 8.36 12.98 -13.38
N ALA A 459 9.65 13.28 -13.32
CA ALA A 459 10.43 13.29 -12.08
C ALA A 459 11.68 14.15 -12.27
N THR A 460 12.35 14.52 -11.18
CA THR A 460 13.72 15.04 -11.29
C THR A 460 14.67 13.91 -11.72
N PRO A 461 15.80 14.21 -12.40
CA PRO A 461 16.74 13.19 -12.86
C PRO A 461 17.23 12.23 -11.76
N LEU A 462 17.43 12.75 -10.54
CA LEU A 462 17.85 11.96 -9.37
C LEU A 462 16.77 10.98 -8.93
N VAL A 463 15.52 11.43 -8.79
CA VAL A 463 14.38 10.57 -8.46
C VAL A 463 14.19 9.52 -9.55
N ARG A 464 14.22 9.91 -10.83
CA ARG A 464 14.08 8.98 -11.95
C ARG A 464 15.16 7.89 -11.94
N ALA A 465 16.42 8.25 -11.71
CA ALA A 465 17.52 7.28 -11.65
C ALA A 465 17.35 6.30 -10.47
N SER A 466 16.97 6.81 -9.30
CA SER A 466 16.69 6.00 -8.12
C SER A 466 15.56 5.00 -8.37
N ILE A 467 14.46 5.46 -8.99
CA ILE A 467 13.31 4.63 -9.35
C ILE A 467 13.68 3.59 -10.41
N ALA A 468 14.44 3.97 -11.45
CA ALA A 468 14.85 3.03 -12.50
C ALA A 468 15.68 1.86 -11.93
N LYS A 469 16.56 2.13 -10.95
CA LYS A 469 17.32 1.10 -10.23
C LYS A 469 16.42 0.20 -9.40
N LYS A 470 15.50 0.79 -8.61
CA LYS A 470 14.54 0.02 -7.80
C LYS A 470 13.63 -0.85 -8.67
N PHE A 471 13.17 -0.32 -9.80
CA PHE A 471 12.37 -1.02 -10.80
C PHE A 471 13.15 -2.17 -11.46
N SER A 472 14.41 -1.92 -11.83
CA SER A 472 15.31 -2.93 -12.39
C SER A 472 15.48 -4.11 -11.42
N ALA A 473 15.66 -3.83 -10.12
CA ALA A 473 15.77 -4.85 -9.10
C ALA A 473 14.51 -5.74 -9.02
N LEU A 474 13.29 -5.17 -9.11
CA LEU A 474 12.04 -5.94 -9.08
C LEU A 474 11.76 -6.74 -10.34
N THR A 475 12.08 -6.19 -11.50
CA THR A 475 11.72 -6.80 -12.79
C THR A 475 12.81 -7.71 -13.32
N ALA A 476 14.00 -7.69 -12.72
CA ALA A 476 15.23 -8.30 -13.23
C ALA A 476 15.61 -7.81 -14.65
N LEU A 477 15.10 -6.64 -15.05
CA LEU A 477 15.39 -6.01 -16.33
C LEU A 477 16.53 -5.01 -16.18
N PRO A 478 17.38 -4.82 -17.21
CA PRO A 478 18.37 -3.75 -17.20
C PRO A 478 17.73 -2.36 -17.01
N GLU A 479 18.44 -1.45 -16.34
CA GLU A 479 17.94 -0.10 -16.03
C GLU A 479 17.56 0.69 -17.31
N GLU A 480 18.25 0.45 -18.42
CA GLU A 480 18.01 1.13 -19.71
C GLU A 480 16.63 0.81 -20.28
N LYS A 481 16.04 -0.34 -19.89
CA LYS A 481 14.71 -0.77 -20.33
C LYS A 481 13.58 0.05 -19.72
N PHE A 482 13.83 0.84 -18.67
CA PHE A 482 12.80 1.65 -18.04
C PHE A 482 12.10 2.62 -19.02
N GLY A 483 12.87 3.27 -19.91
CA GLY A 483 12.33 4.17 -20.94
C GLY A 483 11.59 3.48 -22.10
N GLU A 484 11.61 2.14 -22.15
CA GLU A 484 10.81 1.37 -23.09
C GLU A 484 9.36 1.22 -22.60
N PHE A 485 9.11 1.32 -21.29
CA PHE A 485 7.78 1.23 -20.70
C PHE A 485 7.13 2.60 -20.44
N PHE A 486 7.95 3.63 -20.21
CA PHE A 486 7.49 4.97 -19.88
C PHE A 486 8.11 6.03 -20.81
N GLU A 487 7.38 7.09 -21.09
CA GLU A 487 7.91 8.27 -21.80
C GLU A 487 8.54 9.21 -20.77
N LEU A 488 9.86 9.22 -20.67
CA LEU A 488 10.58 9.91 -19.60
C LEU A 488 10.63 11.43 -19.85
N HIS A 489 10.23 12.21 -18.86
CA HIS A 489 10.25 13.67 -18.85
C HIS A 489 10.98 14.17 -17.60
N ASP A 490 12.22 14.62 -17.76
CA ASP A 490 13.01 15.16 -16.66
C ASP A 490 12.54 16.58 -16.31
N LEU A 491 12.20 16.78 -15.04
CA LEU A 491 11.84 18.08 -14.49
C LEU A 491 13.06 18.77 -13.90
N VAL A 492 13.18 20.08 -14.15
CA VAL A 492 14.22 20.91 -13.56
C VAL A 492 13.77 21.37 -12.18
N GLU A 493 14.55 21.00 -11.15
CA GLU A 493 14.32 21.40 -9.77
C GLU A 493 14.37 22.92 -9.60
N ASP A 494 13.59 23.45 -8.66
CA ASP A 494 13.47 24.89 -8.35
C ASP A 494 12.92 25.77 -9.48
N GLN A 495 12.42 25.18 -10.57
CA GLN A 495 11.85 25.90 -11.72
C GLN A 495 10.43 25.43 -12.05
N TRP A 496 9.63 26.32 -12.63
CA TRP A 496 8.33 25.95 -13.20
C TRP A 496 8.57 25.28 -14.55
N ASN A 497 8.17 24.02 -14.66
CA ASN A 497 8.25 23.20 -15.86
C ASN A 497 6.88 23.17 -16.54
N ASP A 498 6.85 23.29 -17.87
CA ASP A 498 5.62 23.18 -18.65
C ASP A 498 5.33 21.70 -18.97
N CYS A 499 4.28 21.16 -18.37
CA CYS A 499 3.81 19.79 -18.56
C CYS A 499 2.46 19.83 -19.30
N ASP A 500 2.49 20.00 -20.62
CA ASP A 500 1.29 20.14 -21.47
C ASP A 500 0.36 21.31 -21.07
N GLY A 501 0.92 22.43 -20.64
CA GLY A 501 0.22 23.61 -20.15
C GLY A 501 -0.04 23.61 -18.64
N LEU A 502 0.20 22.50 -17.94
CA LEU A 502 0.22 22.46 -16.48
C LEU A 502 1.61 22.85 -16.00
N GLU A 503 1.73 23.92 -15.22
CA GLU A 503 3.02 24.32 -14.67
C GLU A 503 3.31 23.55 -13.39
N VAL A 504 4.48 22.88 -13.34
CA VAL A 504 4.89 22.04 -12.20
C VAL A 504 6.27 22.45 -11.72
N LYS A 505 6.40 22.68 -10.41
CA LYS A 505 7.64 23.01 -9.75
C LYS A 505 8.03 21.92 -8.76
N PRO A 506 9.07 21.12 -9.07
CA PRO A 506 9.68 20.22 -8.09
C PRO A 506 10.60 20.99 -7.15
N LEU A 507 10.52 20.68 -5.85
CA LEU A 507 11.42 21.19 -4.83
C LEU A 507 12.01 20.03 -4.02
N HIS A 508 13.27 20.15 -3.62
CA HIS A 508 13.95 19.12 -2.84
C HIS A 508 13.30 18.89 -1.47
N SER A 509 13.11 17.62 -1.11
CA SER A 509 12.77 17.19 0.25
C SER A 509 13.91 16.37 0.85
N PRO A 510 14.51 16.75 1.99
CA PRO A 510 15.54 15.96 2.63
C PRO A 510 14.99 14.62 3.12
N HIS A 511 15.57 13.52 2.63
CA HIS A 511 15.03 12.19 2.87
C HIS A 511 16.13 11.11 2.64
N PRO A 512 16.01 9.87 3.18
CA PRO A 512 16.97 8.78 2.93
C PRO A 512 17.07 8.35 1.46
N VAL A 513 16.00 8.48 0.69
CA VAL A 513 16.00 8.33 -0.77
C VAL A 513 15.86 9.68 -1.46
N GLU A 514 16.18 9.74 -2.75
CA GLU A 514 15.92 10.93 -3.56
C GLU A 514 14.43 11.27 -3.51
N ALA A 515 14.09 12.45 -3.00
CA ALA A 515 12.72 12.86 -2.77
C ALA A 515 12.46 14.29 -3.22
N THR A 516 11.26 14.52 -3.74
CA THR A 516 10.82 15.79 -4.30
C THR A 516 9.36 16.03 -3.94
N ILE A 517 9.04 17.25 -3.51
CA ILE A 517 7.66 17.73 -3.35
C ILE A 517 7.27 18.53 -4.59
N PHE A 518 5.98 18.55 -4.92
CA PHE A 518 5.49 19.22 -6.13
C PHE A 518 4.53 20.36 -5.81
N TYR A 519 4.73 21.48 -6.49
CA TYR A 519 3.74 22.54 -6.64
C TYR A 519 3.23 22.54 -8.07
N PHE A 520 1.91 22.51 -8.23
CA PHE A 520 1.20 22.57 -9.49
C PHE A 520 0.46 23.88 -9.57
N ARG A 521 0.43 24.51 -10.75
CA ARG A 521 -0.42 25.68 -10.96
C ARG A 521 -0.99 25.76 -12.36
N ALA A 522 -2.13 26.41 -12.44
CA ALA A 522 -2.80 26.74 -13.69
C ALA A 522 -3.36 28.16 -13.62
N LEU A 523 -3.23 28.92 -14.71
CA LEU A 523 -3.74 30.28 -14.78
C LEU A 523 -5.26 30.28 -14.98
N ALA A 524 -6.00 31.00 -14.14
CA ALA A 524 -7.44 31.20 -14.29
C ALA A 524 -7.93 32.57 -13.76
N GLY A 525 -8.73 33.26 -14.57
CA GLY A 525 -9.20 34.60 -14.24
C GLY A 525 -8.03 35.57 -14.10
N ASP A 526 -7.88 36.17 -12.92
CA ASP A 526 -6.88 37.20 -12.63
C ASP A 526 -5.57 36.65 -12.03
N GLY A 527 -5.44 35.33 -11.83
CA GLY A 527 -4.28 34.75 -11.16
C GLY A 527 -4.12 33.24 -11.31
N TYR A 528 -3.09 32.71 -10.65
CA TYR A 528 -2.82 31.27 -10.62
C TYR A 528 -3.61 30.58 -9.52
N ARG A 529 -4.19 29.44 -9.87
CA ARG A 529 -4.72 28.46 -8.91
C ARG A 529 -3.65 27.42 -8.64
N THR A 530 -3.50 26.99 -7.39
CA THR A 530 -2.31 26.24 -6.95
C THR A 530 -2.64 25.03 -6.09
N TYR A 531 -1.97 23.92 -6.38
CA TYR A 531 -1.99 22.70 -5.58
C TYR A 531 -0.57 22.32 -5.17
N ALA A 532 -0.35 21.95 -3.92
CA ALA A 532 0.92 21.46 -3.42
C ALA A 532 0.77 20.04 -2.86
N HIS A 533 1.63 19.12 -3.32
CA HIS A 533 1.70 17.73 -2.87
C HIS A 533 3.04 17.47 -2.20
N LEU A 534 3.01 17.34 -0.88
CA LEU A 534 4.19 17.28 -0.01
C LEU A 534 4.25 15.90 0.66
N ALA A 535 4.74 14.90 -0.08
CA ALA A 535 4.98 13.54 0.41
C ALA A 535 6.39 13.42 1.03
N ASP A 536 6.54 12.61 2.09
CA ASP A 536 7.81 12.29 2.75
C ASP A 536 8.62 13.54 3.13
N LEU A 537 8.01 14.36 3.99
CA LEU A 537 8.61 15.56 4.57
C LEU A 537 9.54 15.22 5.72
N VAL A 538 10.48 16.11 6.06
CA VAL A 538 11.17 16.05 7.36
C VAL A 538 10.63 17.17 8.26
N SER A 539 10.27 16.86 9.51
CA SER A 539 9.86 17.91 10.46
C SER A 539 10.96 18.95 10.67
N PHE A 540 10.58 20.20 10.94
CA PHE A 540 11.55 21.28 11.15
C PHE A 540 12.46 21.00 12.33
N GLU A 541 11.95 20.38 13.39
CA GLU A 541 12.76 19.99 14.55
C GLU A 541 13.84 18.96 14.16
N VAL A 542 13.45 17.88 13.47
CA VAL A 542 14.38 16.82 13.04
C VAL A 542 15.39 17.40 12.06
N TRP A 543 14.93 18.18 11.08
CA TRP A 543 15.79 18.81 10.08
C TRP A 543 16.81 19.75 10.72
N SER A 544 16.41 20.56 11.70
CA SER A 544 17.32 21.47 12.42
C SER A 544 18.46 20.71 13.11
N ARG A 545 18.14 19.56 13.72
CA ARG A 545 19.14 18.71 14.39
C ARG A 545 20.05 18.03 13.39
N MET A 546 19.48 17.46 12.32
CA MET A 546 20.25 16.76 11.29
C MET A 546 21.14 17.72 10.50
N ALA A 547 20.67 18.91 10.18
CA ALA A 547 21.35 19.85 9.29
C ALA A 547 22.27 20.86 10.01
N ALA A 548 22.56 20.66 11.30
CA ALA A 548 23.35 21.60 12.12
C ALA A 548 24.76 21.93 11.56
N ASP A 549 25.33 21.04 10.75
CA ASP A 549 26.63 21.18 10.09
C ASP A 549 26.51 21.34 8.55
N LEU A 550 25.32 21.67 8.05
CA LEU A 550 25.05 21.98 6.65
C LEU A 550 24.95 23.51 6.44
N PRO A 551 25.07 24.01 5.20
CA PRO A 551 24.93 25.44 4.93
C PRO A 551 23.56 25.98 5.38
N GLU A 552 23.56 27.06 6.16
CA GLU A 552 22.34 27.67 6.71
C GLU A 552 21.32 28.04 5.62
N ALA A 553 21.80 28.47 4.45
CA ALA A 553 20.97 28.77 3.29
C ALA A 553 20.13 27.56 2.84
N LEU A 554 20.69 26.35 2.87
CA LEU A 554 19.98 25.11 2.52
C LEU A 554 18.91 24.79 3.58
N VAL A 555 19.27 24.93 4.87
CA VAL A 555 18.36 24.66 5.99
C VAL A 555 17.13 25.56 5.90
N ASN A 556 17.36 26.85 5.68
CA ASN A 556 16.29 27.84 5.54
C ASN A 556 15.50 27.66 4.24
N LYS A 557 16.15 27.24 3.15
CA LYS A 557 15.48 26.97 1.87
C LYS A 557 14.42 25.89 2.01
N VAL A 558 14.73 24.74 2.60
CA VAL A 558 13.76 23.63 2.79
C VAL A 558 12.51 24.11 3.54
N ARG A 559 12.68 24.87 4.63
CA ARG A 559 11.55 25.44 5.38
C ARG A 559 10.73 26.41 4.54
N THR A 560 11.41 27.29 3.81
CA THR A 560 10.76 28.29 2.95
C THR A 560 9.95 27.62 1.84
N ASP A 561 10.50 26.56 1.24
CA ASP A 561 9.87 25.79 0.17
C ASP A 561 8.63 25.04 0.67
N TYR A 562 8.68 24.48 1.89
CA TYR A 562 7.52 23.81 2.50
C TYR A 562 6.37 24.79 2.77
N LEU A 563 6.69 26.04 3.17
CA LEU A 563 5.73 27.07 3.54
C LEU A 563 5.27 27.96 2.37
N LEU A 564 5.63 27.63 1.12
CA LEU A 564 5.10 28.36 -0.04
C LEU A 564 3.57 28.25 -0.06
N PRO A 565 2.82 29.36 -0.22
CA PRO A 565 1.36 29.34 -0.19
C PRO A 565 0.79 28.54 -1.34
N ALA A 566 -0.28 27.78 -1.07
CA ALA A 566 -1.12 27.15 -2.08
C ALA A 566 -2.60 27.28 -1.71
N GLU A 567 -3.50 27.12 -2.68
CA GLU A 567 -4.94 27.06 -2.36
C GLU A 567 -5.30 25.71 -1.74
N LEU A 568 -4.68 24.64 -2.23
CA LEU A 568 -4.76 23.32 -1.64
C LEU A 568 -3.36 22.79 -1.39
N LYS A 569 -3.07 22.36 -0.16
CA LYS A 569 -1.82 21.72 0.19
C LYS A 569 -2.09 20.40 0.90
N LYS A 570 -1.55 19.32 0.36
CA LYS A 570 -1.63 17.98 0.95
C LYS A 570 -0.28 17.63 1.59
N LEU A 571 -0.30 17.34 2.88
CA LEU A 571 0.87 17.26 3.74
C LEU A 571 1.03 15.86 4.33
N ASP A 572 2.20 15.28 4.18
CA ASP A 572 2.64 14.15 4.99
C ASP A 572 2.93 14.61 6.43
N ILE A 573 2.19 14.06 7.39
CA ILE A 573 2.37 14.30 8.83
C ILE A 573 2.63 13.01 9.63
N GLY A 574 3.20 11.98 9.01
CA GLY A 574 3.45 10.68 9.63
C GLY A 574 4.38 10.72 10.86
N GLY A 575 5.15 11.80 11.03
CA GLY A 575 6.09 12.03 12.12
C GLY A 575 7.35 11.15 12.08
N GLY A 576 7.97 10.98 13.25
CA GLY A 576 9.22 10.23 13.36
C GLY A 576 10.41 10.95 12.73
N MET A 577 11.34 10.20 12.13
CA MET A 577 12.57 10.77 11.57
C MET A 577 12.48 11.17 10.10
N VAL A 578 11.50 10.63 9.36
CA VAL A 578 11.46 10.70 7.89
C VAL A 578 10.14 11.26 7.36
N HIS A 579 9.19 11.60 8.24
CA HIS A 579 7.92 12.26 7.89
C HIS A 579 7.75 13.58 8.65
N GLY A 580 6.86 14.44 8.15
CA GLY A 580 6.56 15.75 8.71
C GLY A 580 5.67 15.68 9.95
N VAL A 581 5.35 16.84 10.52
CA VAL A 581 4.35 16.98 11.59
C VAL A 581 3.44 18.16 11.28
N ALA A 582 2.16 18.08 11.68
CA ALA A 582 1.19 19.14 11.39
C ALA A 582 1.60 20.49 12.01
N GLU A 583 2.24 20.47 13.19
CA GLU A 583 2.62 21.67 13.94
C GLU A 583 3.51 22.63 13.14
N ASP A 584 4.36 22.11 12.27
CA ASP A 584 5.23 22.91 11.40
C ASP A 584 4.45 23.81 10.43
N PHE A 585 3.17 23.52 10.21
CA PHE A 585 2.27 24.20 9.29
C PHE A 585 1.14 24.97 10.00
N ARG A 586 1.21 25.17 11.33
CA ARG A 586 0.16 25.87 12.09
C ARG A 586 -0.13 27.27 11.56
N ASP A 587 0.91 27.98 11.14
CA ASP A 587 0.82 29.34 10.59
C ASP A 587 1.00 29.36 9.06
N ASP A 588 0.81 28.22 8.38
CA ASP A 588 0.94 28.14 6.92
C ASP A 588 -0.14 29.02 6.24
N PRO A 589 0.25 29.85 5.25
CA PRO A 589 -0.66 30.81 4.62
C PRO A 589 -1.63 30.20 3.58
N SER A 590 -1.64 28.88 3.40
CA SER A 590 -2.48 28.20 2.41
C SER A 590 -3.96 28.19 2.80
N ASP A 591 -4.86 28.20 1.81
CA ASP A 591 -6.30 28.27 2.07
C ASP A 591 -6.85 26.98 2.69
N ARG A 592 -6.33 25.82 2.25
CA ARG A 592 -6.73 24.50 2.75
C ARG A 592 -5.53 23.56 2.90
N LEU A 593 -5.39 23.02 4.10
CA LEU A 593 -4.43 21.95 4.41
C LEU A 593 -5.17 20.59 4.52
N VAL A 594 -4.68 19.59 3.80
CA VAL A 594 -5.09 18.18 3.92
C VAL A 594 -3.96 17.44 4.62
N LEU A 595 -4.23 16.91 5.80
CA LEU A 595 -3.27 16.17 6.61
C LEU A 595 -3.37 14.68 6.27
N ALA A 596 -2.26 14.10 5.83
CA ALA A 596 -2.18 12.78 5.22
C ALA A 596 -1.02 11.95 5.80
N HIS A 597 -0.90 10.72 5.29
CA HIS A 597 0.16 9.77 5.64
C HIS A 597 0.16 9.32 7.10
N VAL A 598 -1.03 9.02 7.61
CA VAL A 598 -1.21 8.57 9.00
C VAL A 598 -2.05 7.30 9.06
N GLY A 599 -1.60 6.28 9.79
CA GLY A 599 -2.39 5.07 10.07
C GLY A 599 -3.41 5.21 11.21
N ARG A 600 -3.61 6.42 11.73
CA ARG A 600 -4.53 6.72 12.84
C ARG A 600 -5.49 7.86 12.48
N LYS A 601 -6.48 8.07 13.35
CA LYS A 601 -7.30 9.29 13.33
C LYS A 601 -6.47 10.50 13.71
N LEU A 602 -6.81 11.65 13.14
CA LEU A 602 -6.23 12.92 13.56
C LEU A 602 -6.66 13.26 15.00
N THR A 603 -5.73 13.89 15.73
CA THR A 603 -5.99 14.48 17.04
C THR A 603 -6.75 15.80 16.90
N MET A 604 -7.35 16.28 17.99
CA MET A 604 -8.02 17.59 17.99
C MET A 604 -7.06 18.73 17.62
N GLN A 605 -5.79 18.66 18.06
CA GLN A 605 -4.78 19.67 17.75
C GLN A 605 -4.39 19.67 16.27
N GLU A 606 -4.28 18.50 15.64
CA GLU A 606 -4.04 18.41 14.19
C GLU A 606 -5.24 18.92 13.40
N MET A 607 -6.46 18.63 13.84
CA MET A 607 -7.70 19.12 13.21
C MET A 607 -7.89 20.63 13.33
N GLU A 608 -7.22 21.30 14.28
CA GLU A 608 -7.17 22.77 14.33
C GLU A 608 -6.27 23.37 13.23
N ILE A 609 -5.29 22.59 12.74
CA ILE A 609 -4.34 23.02 11.72
C ILE A 609 -4.84 22.68 10.31
N GLY A 610 -5.36 21.47 10.12
CA GLY A 610 -5.78 21.01 8.80
C GLY A 610 -6.92 20.00 8.85
N SER A 611 -7.30 19.51 7.67
CA SER A 611 -8.47 18.65 7.48
C SER A 611 -8.08 17.24 7.01
N GLU A 612 -8.92 16.25 7.32
CA GLU A 612 -8.85 14.95 6.65
C GLU A 612 -9.46 15.04 5.24
N SER A 613 -9.04 14.15 4.34
CA SER A 613 -9.72 13.89 3.07
C SER A 613 -10.11 12.41 2.98
N PHE A 614 -10.97 12.09 2.02
CA PHE A 614 -11.52 10.74 1.85
C PHE A 614 -11.27 10.23 0.44
N PHE A 615 -11.24 8.90 0.31
CA PHE A 615 -11.15 8.25 -0.98
C PHE A 615 -12.23 8.76 -1.95
N GLY A 616 -11.80 9.27 -3.10
CA GLY A 616 -12.69 9.80 -4.13
C GLY A 616 -13.22 11.21 -3.86
N ALA A 617 -12.77 11.89 -2.80
CA ALA A 617 -13.05 13.31 -2.57
C ALA A 617 -12.36 14.16 -3.65
N LEU A 618 -13.07 15.18 -4.13
CA LEU A 618 -12.63 16.03 -5.23
C LEU A 618 -12.57 17.49 -4.78
N ASP A 619 -11.40 18.10 -4.98
CA ASP A 619 -11.17 19.53 -4.81
C ASP A 619 -11.05 20.19 -6.19
N ILE A 620 -11.99 21.07 -6.52
CA ILE A 620 -12.03 21.75 -7.82
C ILE A 620 -11.41 23.14 -7.66
N LEU A 621 -10.23 23.34 -8.26
CA LEU A 621 -9.52 24.62 -8.25
C LEU A 621 -9.95 25.51 -9.43
N ILE A 622 -10.20 24.90 -10.58
CA ILE A 622 -10.76 25.55 -11.76
C ILE A 622 -11.85 24.64 -12.35
N GLU A 623 -13.08 25.14 -12.36
CA GLU A 623 -14.21 24.43 -12.94
C GLU A 623 -14.05 24.23 -14.45
N GLY A 624 -14.30 23.01 -14.92
CA GLY A 624 -14.42 22.70 -16.33
C GLY A 624 -15.77 23.11 -16.89
N GLN A 625 -15.77 23.94 -17.94
CA GLN A 625 -17.00 24.33 -18.67
C GLN A 625 -17.15 23.59 -20.02
N GLN A 626 -16.19 22.73 -20.37
CA GLN A 626 -16.12 22.03 -21.65
C GLN A 626 -16.44 20.54 -21.50
N ASP A 627 -16.95 19.91 -22.57
CA ASP A 627 -17.11 18.45 -22.64
C ASP A 627 -15.79 17.78 -23.04
N TYR A 628 -14.92 17.56 -22.05
CA TYR A 628 -13.62 16.94 -22.26
C TYR A 628 -13.72 15.51 -22.82
N LEU A 629 -14.77 14.76 -22.47
CA LEU A 629 -14.95 13.38 -22.96
C LEU A 629 -15.22 13.38 -24.47
N ARG A 630 -16.11 14.26 -24.97
CA ARG A 630 -16.35 14.39 -26.41
C ARG A 630 -15.13 14.92 -27.17
N GLN A 631 -14.38 15.85 -26.58
CA GLN A 631 -13.13 16.32 -27.20
C GLN A 631 -12.10 15.19 -27.32
N ARG A 632 -11.96 14.37 -26.29
CA ARG A 632 -11.08 13.21 -26.31
C ARG A 632 -11.56 12.18 -27.34
N ALA A 633 -12.87 11.92 -27.41
CA ALA A 633 -13.48 11.07 -28.44
C ALA A 633 -13.22 11.59 -29.87
N TYR A 634 -13.30 12.90 -30.08
CA TYR A 634 -12.94 13.52 -31.36
C TYR A 634 -11.49 13.26 -31.73
N ARG A 635 -10.54 13.55 -30.83
CA ARG A 635 -9.11 13.29 -31.06
C ARG A 635 -8.86 11.81 -31.39
N PHE A 636 -9.59 10.91 -30.73
CA PHE A 636 -9.52 9.48 -30.97
C PHE A 636 -10.02 9.08 -32.37
N ILE A 637 -11.25 9.44 -32.74
CA ILE A 637 -11.84 9.08 -34.04
C ILE A 637 -11.03 9.70 -35.18
N ASN A 638 -10.58 10.94 -35.02
CA ASN A 638 -9.74 11.62 -36.01
C ASN A 638 -8.38 10.93 -36.20
N ARG A 639 -7.81 10.35 -35.14
CA ARG A 639 -6.57 9.57 -35.24
C ARG A 639 -6.80 8.22 -35.92
N LEU A 640 -7.96 7.60 -35.68
CA LEU A 640 -8.32 6.32 -36.29
C LEU A 640 -8.64 6.47 -37.79
N PHE A 641 -9.26 7.58 -38.17
CA PHE A 641 -9.67 7.88 -39.55
C PHE A 641 -9.21 9.28 -39.98
N PRO A 642 -7.89 9.53 -40.14
CA PRO A 642 -7.35 10.86 -40.44
C PRO A 642 -7.80 11.44 -41.79
N GLN A 643 -8.27 10.59 -42.70
CA GLN A 643 -8.82 10.97 -44.01
C GLN A 643 -10.26 11.50 -43.94
N VAL A 644 -10.97 11.27 -42.83
CA VAL A 644 -12.37 11.65 -42.67
C VAL A 644 -12.45 13.13 -42.32
N LYS A 645 -13.41 13.83 -42.93
CA LYS A 645 -13.61 15.26 -42.68
C LYS A 645 -14.17 15.51 -41.27
N VAL A 646 -13.75 16.62 -40.68
CA VAL A 646 -14.09 17.04 -39.31
C VAL A 646 -15.60 17.13 -39.09
N ASP A 647 -16.36 17.65 -40.07
CA ASP A 647 -17.83 17.77 -40.00
C ASP A 647 -18.53 16.41 -39.87
N GLN A 648 -17.98 15.37 -40.50
CA GLN A 648 -18.54 14.02 -40.44
C GLN A 648 -18.24 13.32 -39.12
N ILE A 649 -17.07 13.59 -38.53
CA ILE A 649 -16.75 13.13 -37.18
C ILE A 649 -17.68 13.83 -36.17
N HIS A 650 -17.92 15.14 -36.32
CA HIS A 650 -18.88 15.86 -35.47
C HIS A 650 -20.31 15.36 -35.61
N MET A 651 -20.74 14.99 -36.82
CA MET A 651 -22.03 14.32 -37.02
C MET A 651 -22.14 13.05 -36.17
N LEU A 652 -21.11 12.20 -36.19
CA LEU A 652 -21.09 10.97 -35.40
C LEU A 652 -21.06 11.26 -33.89
N LEU A 653 -20.23 12.22 -33.47
CA LEU A 653 -20.10 12.66 -32.09
C LEU A 653 -21.28 13.48 -31.57
N ASN A 654 -22.27 13.83 -32.40
CA ASN A 654 -23.52 14.42 -31.93
C ASN A 654 -24.49 13.38 -31.33
N SER A 655 -23.99 12.19 -31.01
CA SER A 655 -24.74 11.09 -30.41
C SER A 655 -24.84 11.21 -28.88
N PRO A 656 -25.88 10.65 -28.24
CA PRO A 656 -26.04 10.75 -26.78
C PRO A 656 -24.95 9.98 -26.02
N THR A 657 -24.56 10.52 -24.87
CA THR A 657 -23.72 9.83 -23.89
C THR A 657 -24.60 9.05 -22.92
N ILE A 658 -24.26 7.78 -22.69
CA ILE A 658 -24.97 6.88 -21.78
C ILE A 658 -24.04 6.51 -20.62
N ASN A 659 -24.61 6.48 -19.43
CA ASN A 659 -23.90 6.22 -18.18
C ASN A 659 -24.32 4.87 -17.63
N TYR A 660 -23.35 3.99 -17.35
CA TYR A 660 -23.62 2.70 -16.72
C TYR A 660 -23.07 2.63 -15.30
N ASN A 661 -23.78 1.91 -14.45
CA ASN A 661 -23.29 1.58 -13.12
C ASN A 661 -22.38 0.35 -13.19
N ALA A 662 -21.38 0.32 -12.32
CA ALA A 662 -20.49 -0.83 -12.20
C ALA A 662 -21.28 -2.13 -11.96
N GLY A 663 -20.90 -3.19 -12.68
CA GLY A 663 -21.56 -4.49 -12.69
C GLY A 663 -22.71 -4.63 -13.70
N THR A 664 -23.13 -3.55 -14.38
CA THR A 664 -24.22 -3.58 -15.37
C THR A 664 -23.80 -4.33 -16.63
N ILE A 665 -24.69 -5.15 -17.16
CA ILE A 665 -24.52 -5.74 -18.50
C ILE A 665 -24.91 -4.68 -19.53
N ILE A 666 -23.94 -4.33 -20.37
CA ILE A 666 -24.08 -3.30 -21.40
C ILE A 666 -24.73 -3.92 -22.65
N TYR A 667 -24.16 -5.02 -23.14
CA TYR A 667 -24.59 -5.65 -24.40
C TYR A 667 -24.36 -7.17 -24.35
N ARG A 668 -25.19 -7.93 -25.08
CA ARG A 668 -25.07 -9.40 -25.24
C ARG A 668 -24.96 -9.73 -26.73
N THR A 669 -23.91 -10.47 -27.08
CA THR A 669 -23.67 -10.92 -28.45
C THR A 669 -24.42 -12.24 -28.72
N GLY A 670 -24.60 -12.62 -29.98
CA GLY A 670 -25.10 -13.96 -30.34
C GLY A 670 -26.61 -14.23 -30.16
N ASN A 671 -27.44 -13.21 -29.93
CA ASN A 671 -28.91 -13.34 -29.82
C ASN A 671 -29.66 -13.32 -31.17
N GLY A 672 -28.96 -13.45 -32.31
CA GLY A 672 -29.55 -13.61 -33.64
C GLY A 672 -30.11 -12.34 -34.31
N GLY A 673 -29.95 -11.15 -33.72
CA GLY A 673 -30.32 -9.86 -34.31
C GLY A 673 -29.12 -8.92 -34.48
N LYS A 674 -29.14 -8.07 -35.53
CA LYS A 674 -28.16 -6.98 -35.67
C LYS A 674 -28.39 -5.93 -34.56
N PRO A 675 -27.34 -5.31 -34.02
CA PRO A 675 -27.48 -4.33 -32.95
C PRO A 675 -28.20 -3.07 -33.44
N GLU A 676 -29.03 -2.48 -32.57
CA GLU A 676 -29.64 -1.17 -32.81
C GLU A 676 -28.62 -0.02 -32.70
N TYR A 677 -27.56 -0.23 -31.92
CA TYR A 677 -26.55 0.78 -31.61
C TYR A 677 -25.14 0.18 -31.58
N VAL A 678 -24.16 1.01 -31.93
CA VAL A 678 -22.74 0.77 -31.65
C VAL A 678 -22.33 1.72 -30.53
N GLU A 679 -21.71 1.21 -29.48
CA GLU A 679 -21.30 2.01 -28.33
C GLU A 679 -19.78 2.11 -28.26
N MET A 680 -19.26 3.31 -28.03
CA MET A 680 -17.83 3.55 -27.81
C MET A 680 -17.55 3.96 -26.37
N VAL A 681 -16.61 3.28 -25.72
CA VAL A 681 -16.21 3.60 -24.34
C VAL A 681 -15.55 4.98 -24.27
N LEU A 682 -16.03 5.86 -23.39
CA LEU A 682 -15.48 7.20 -23.15
C LEU A 682 -14.67 7.31 -21.87
N THR A 683 -15.05 6.58 -20.83
CA THR A 683 -14.37 6.55 -19.54
C THR A 683 -14.85 5.35 -18.73
N GLY A 684 -14.02 4.86 -17.81
CA GLY A 684 -14.26 3.70 -16.98
C GLY A 684 -13.92 2.38 -17.65
N ALA A 685 -13.93 1.33 -16.82
CA ALA A 685 -13.51 -0.02 -17.17
C ALA A 685 -14.71 -0.85 -17.64
N VAL A 686 -14.55 -1.53 -18.77
CA VAL A 686 -15.55 -2.46 -19.34
C VAL A 686 -14.84 -3.78 -19.65
N SER A 687 -15.50 -4.90 -19.41
CA SER A 687 -14.99 -6.24 -19.72
C SER A 687 -15.82 -6.90 -20.81
N TYR A 688 -15.16 -7.60 -21.73
CA TYR A 688 -15.76 -8.59 -22.62
C TYR A 688 -15.57 -9.98 -22.02
N LEU A 689 -16.67 -10.73 -21.89
CA LEU A 689 -16.73 -12.03 -21.21
C LEU A 689 -17.31 -13.07 -22.15
N ASP A 690 -16.55 -14.13 -22.44
CA ASP A 690 -17.02 -15.32 -23.13
C ASP A 690 -16.80 -16.54 -22.21
N ALA A 691 -17.89 -17.06 -21.65
CA ALA A 691 -17.82 -18.13 -20.66
C ALA A 691 -17.51 -19.50 -21.30
N GLU A 692 -17.90 -19.71 -22.56
CA GLU A 692 -17.64 -20.97 -23.27
C GLU A 692 -16.16 -21.09 -23.63
N LEU A 693 -15.54 -19.96 -24.00
CA LEU A 693 -14.12 -19.89 -24.36
C LEU A 693 -13.20 -19.49 -23.18
N ALA A 694 -13.77 -19.26 -21.99
CA ALA A 694 -13.06 -18.75 -20.82
C ALA A 694 -12.26 -17.45 -21.10
N VAL A 695 -12.77 -16.58 -21.97
CA VAL A 695 -12.13 -15.31 -22.34
C VAL A 695 -12.64 -14.19 -21.44
N HIS A 696 -11.71 -13.45 -20.86
CA HIS A 696 -11.97 -12.21 -20.13
C HIS A 696 -11.03 -11.12 -20.63
N SER A 697 -11.57 -10.16 -21.38
CA SER A 697 -10.79 -9.10 -22.04
C SER A 697 -11.20 -7.73 -21.51
N HIS A 698 -10.24 -6.87 -21.22
CA HIS A 698 -10.51 -5.49 -20.83
C HIS A 698 -10.73 -4.60 -22.07
N MET A 699 -11.73 -3.73 -22.01
CA MET A 699 -12.14 -2.79 -23.06
C MET A 699 -11.74 -1.36 -22.66
N PRO A 700 -10.58 -0.85 -23.12
CA PRO A 700 -10.12 0.50 -22.81
C PRO A 700 -10.95 1.59 -23.50
N PHE A 701 -10.62 2.85 -23.22
CA PHE A 701 -11.13 4.01 -23.92
C PHE A 701 -11.10 3.85 -25.45
N GLY A 702 -12.19 4.25 -26.12
CA GLY A 702 -12.32 4.21 -27.58
C GLY A 702 -12.71 2.84 -28.16
N SER A 703 -12.82 1.80 -27.32
CA SER A 703 -13.26 0.49 -27.77
C SER A 703 -14.72 0.52 -28.24
N LEU A 704 -15.00 -0.14 -29.37
CA LEU A 704 -16.34 -0.24 -29.95
C LEU A 704 -17.00 -1.57 -29.56
N MET A 705 -18.25 -1.48 -29.10
CA MET A 705 -19.13 -2.60 -28.74
C MET A 705 -20.31 -2.65 -29.72
N GLY A 706 -20.66 -3.84 -30.22
CA GLY A 706 -21.70 -4.01 -31.23
C GLY A 706 -21.23 -3.78 -32.68
N ALA A 707 -20.00 -3.28 -32.89
CA ALA A 707 -19.49 -3.02 -34.23
C ALA A 707 -19.30 -4.32 -35.04
N GLN A 708 -18.85 -5.40 -34.40
CA GLN A 708 -18.61 -6.68 -35.09
C GLN A 708 -19.92 -7.29 -35.60
N GLU A 709 -20.97 -7.29 -34.80
CA GLU A 709 -22.28 -7.85 -35.14
C GLU A 709 -23.04 -7.01 -36.17
N LEU A 710 -22.69 -5.73 -36.28
CA LEU A 710 -23.21 -4.87 -37.34
C LEU A 710 -22.56 -5.17 -38.69
N LEU A 711 -21.24 -5.40 -38.67
CA LEU A 711 -20.35 -5.43 -39.82
C LEU A 711 -20.12 -6.83 -40.40
N SER A 712 -19.97 -7.84 -39.54
CA SER A 712 -19.75 -9.24 -39.93
C SER A 712 -21.08 -9.99 -40.00
N ASP A 713 -21.22 -10.83 -41.03
CA ASP A 713 -22.33 -11.78 -41.14
C ASP A 713 -22.02 -13.12 -40.43
N ALA A 714 -20.81 -13.26 -39.86
CA ALA A 714 -20.46 -14.40 -39.02
C ALA A 714 -21.31 -14.40 -37.74
N VAL A 715 -21.75 -15.57 -37.29
CA VAL A 715 -22.45 -15.72 -36.01
C VAL A 715 -21.44 -15.43 -34.89
N PRO A 716 -21.59 -14.35 -34.11
CA PRO A 716 -20.68 -14.04 -33.03
C PRO A 716 -20.74 -15.14 -31.96
N SER A 717 -19.63 -15.39 -31.25
CA SER A 717 -19.69 -16.22 -30.05
C SER A 717 -20.62 -15.59 -29.01
N LYS A 718 -21.17 -16.39 -28.09
CA LYS A 718 -22.04 -15.88 -27.02
C LYS A 718 -21.19 -15.24 -25.94
N ALA A 719 -21.14 -13.92 -25.96
CA ALA A 719 -20.35 -13.11 -25.07
C ALA A 719 -21.14 -11.91 -24.53
N ILE A 720 -20.58 -11.27 -23.51
CA ILE A 720 -21.23 -10.20 -22.76
C ILE A 720 -20.23 -9.07 -22.57
N TYR A 721 -20.67 -7.85 -22.85
CA TYR A 721 -19.99 -6.64 -22.40
C TYR A 721 -20.56 -6.21 -21.05
N ARG A 722 -19.70 -6.03 -20.05
CA ARG A 722 -20.09 -5.69 -18.68
C ARG A 722 -19.28 -4.52 -18.17
N ALA A 723 -19.93 -3.54 -17.55
CA ALA A 723 -19.26 -2.47 -16.84
C ALA A 723 -18.54 -3.05 -15.61
N VAL A 724 -17.22 -2.87 -15.52
CA VAL A 724 -16.43 -3.27 -14.34
C VAL A 724 -16.51 -2.15 -13.30
N SER A 725 -16.41 -0.90 -13.75
CA SER A 725 -16.57 0.31 -12.95
C SER A 725 -17.75 1.17 -13.43
N HIS A 726 -17.99 2.31 -12.77
CA HIS A 726 -18.87 3.31 -13.36
C HIS A 726 -18.22 3.79 -14.65
N CYS A 727 -18.93 3.66 -15.77
CA CYS A 727 -18.40 4.03 -17.07
C CYS A 727 -19.40 4.90 -17.83
N SER A 728 -18.89 5.58 -18.86
CA SER A 728 -19.69 6.34 -19.81
C SER A 728 -19.33 5.93 -21.22
N VAL A 729 -20.32 5.86 -22.10
CA VAL A 729 -20.16 5.50 -23.50
C VAL A 729 -20.87 6.52 -24.38
N ILE A 730 -20.40 6.72 -25.61
CA ILE A 730 -21.20 7.40 -26.63
C ILE A 730 -21.92 6.35 -27.49
N ARG A 731 -23.23 6.51 -27.67
CA ARG A 731 -24.10 5.53 -28.32
C ARG A 731 -24.46 5.99 -29.73
N PHE A 732 -23.82 5.41 -30.74
CA PHE A 732 -24.10 5.67 -32.15
C PHE A 732 -25.28 4.81 -32.63
N PRO A 733 -26.31 5.39 -33.26
CA PRO A 733 -27.30 4.59 -34.00
C PRO A 733 -26.61 3.73 -35.06
N ALA A 734 -26.95 2.44 -35.15
CA ALA A 734 -26.27 1.51 -36.05
C ALA A 734 -26.35 1.95 -37.52
N GLY A 735 -27.50 2.48 -37.95
CA GLY A 735 -27.67 3.03 -39.30
C GLY A 735 -26.78 4.26 -39.56
N LEU A 736 -26.61 5.14 -38.56
CA LEU A 736 -25.74 6.31 -38.67
C LEU A 736 -24.26 5.90 -38.75
N PHE A 737 -23.83 4.97 -37.89
CA PHE A 737 -22.46 4.48 -37.89
C PHE A 737 -22.13 3.77 -39.21
N LYS A 738 -23.04 2.93 -39.71
CA LYS A 738 -22.88 2.28 -41.01
C LYS A 738 -22.78 3.28 -42.16
N ALA A 739 -23.68 4.27 -42.21
CA ALA A 739 -23.66 5.31 -43.23
C ALA A 739 -22.36 6.14 -43.18
N PHE A 740 -21.85 6.42 -41.97
CA PHE A 740 -20.56 7.08 -41.79
C PHE A 740 -19.41 6.27 -42.41
N LEU A 741 -19.39 4.95 -42.22
CA LEU A 741 -18.38 4.07 -42.81
C LEU A 741 -18.52 3.97 -44.34
N GLU A 742 -19.75 3.81 -44.85
CA GLU A 742 -20.04 3.73 -46.29
C GLU A 742 -19.62 5.01 -47.02
N HIS A 743 -19.99 6.18 -46.49
CA HIS A 743 -19.71 7.46 -47.12
C HIS A 743 -18.20 7.78 -47.20
N ASN A 744 -17.41 7.22 -46.28
CA ASN A 744 -15.96 7.40 -46.24
C ASN A 744 -15.18 6.24 -46.88
N GLY A 745 -15.85 5.27 -47.51
CA GLY A 745 -15.20 4.11 -48.13
C GLY A 745 -14.49 3.18 -47.14
N LEU A 746 -14.95 3.17 -45.87
CA LEU A 746 -14.33 2.41 -44.77
C LEU A 746 -14.99 1.05 -44.53
N LEU A 747 -16.22 0.84 -45.04
CA LEU A 747 -17.04 -0.32 -44.69
C LEU A 747 -16.36 -1.64 -45.09
N ASP A 748 -16.00 -1.79 -46.37
CA ASP A 748 -15.40 -3.04 -46.88
C ASP A 748 -14.06 -3.32 -46.21
N HIS A 749 -13.28 -2.25 -45.96
CA HIS A 749 -11.99 -2.34 -45.31
C HIS A 749 -12.10 -2.84 -43.86
N LEU A 750 -13.05 -2.30 -43.09
CA LEU A 750 -13.30 -2.76 -41.72
C LEU A 750 -13.84 -4.19 -41.71
N ASN A 751 -14.79 -4.52 -42.59
CA ASN A 751 -15.34 -5.88 -42.71
C ASN A 751 -14.25 -6.92 -42.92
N ALA A 752 -13.28 -6.64 -43.80
CA ALA A 752 -12.19 -7.57 -44.12
C ALA A 752 -11.22 -7.87 -42.95
N VAL A 753 -11.21 -7.01 -41.91
CA VAL A 753 -10.29 -7.16 -40.77
C VAL A 753 -10.99 -7.51 -39.46
N MET A 754 -12.32 -7.48 -39.40
CA MET A 754 -13.07 -7.72 -38.15
C MET A 754 -12.82 -9.11 -37.56
N ASP A 755 -12.76 -10.16 -38.38
CA ASP A 755 -12.53 -11.52 -37.89
C ASP A 755 -11.12 -11.65 -37.27
N LYS A 756 -10.13 -10.97 -37.85
CA LYS A 756 -8.77 -10.89 -37.31
C LYS A 756 -8.72 -10.10 -36.00
N VAL A 757 -9.49 -9.01 -35.89
CA VAL A 757 -9.61 -8.23 -34.64
C VAL A 757 -10.23 -9.07 -33.52
N ASP A 758 -11.26 -9.85 -33.83
CA ASP A 758 -11.89 -10.77 -32.87
C ASP A 758 -10.91 -11.87 -32.44
N PHE A 759 -10.17 -12.46 -33.39
CA PHE A 759 -9.10 -13.40 -33.04
C PHE A 759 -8.08 -12.77 -32.09
N LEU A 760 -7.52 -11.60 -32.43
CA LEU A 760 -6.55 -10.91 -31.58
C LEU A 760 -7.10 -10.62 -30.17
N ARG A 761 -8.37 -10.24 -30.06
CA ARG A 761 -9.04 -9.97 -28.77
C ARG A 761 -9.09 -11.20 -27.85
N ARG A 762 -9.11 -12.40 -28.42
CA ARG A 762 -9.13 -13.67 -27.69
C ARG A 762 -7.72 -14.17 -27.33
N THR A 763 -6.67 -13.59 -27.90
CA THR A 763 -5.29 -13.97 -27.57
C THR A 763 -4.87 -13.42 -26.21
N LEU A 764 -3.99 -14.14 -25.51
CA LEU A 764 -3.38 -13.66 -24.27
C LEU A 764 -2.63 -12.33 -24.48
N LEU A 765 -1.94 -12.21 -25.61
CA LEU A 765 -1.03 -11.11 -25.89
C LEU A 765 -1.76 -9.79 -26.18
N PHE A 766 -2.85 -9.84 -26.94
CA PHE A 766 -3.58 -8.65 -27.38
C PHE A 766 -4.97 -8.51 -26.76
N GLY A 767 -5.44 -9.49 -25.99
CA GLY A 767 -6.78 -9.46 -25.40
C GLY A 767 -7.00 -8.42 -24.31
N GLU A 768 -5.94 -7.91 -23.68
CA GLU A 768 -6.04 -6.90 -22.62
C GLU A 768 -5.41 -5.58 -23.06
N GLN A 769 -6.11 -4.47 -22.87
CA GLN A 769 -5.57 -3.10 -22.97
C GLN A 769 -4.96 -2.69 -24.33
N THR A 770 -4.99 -3.54 -25.38
CA THR A 770 -4.43 -3.21 -26.71
C THR A 770 -5.45 -2.80 -27.77
N THR A 771 -6.73 -2.66 -27.41
CA THR A 771 -7.85 -2.48 -28.35
C THR A 771 -7.65 -1.32 -29.34
N PHE A 772 -6.94 -0.27 -28.93
CA PHE A 772 -6.63 0.90 -29.76
C PHE A 772 -5.89 0.56 -31.07
N ARG A 773 -5.01 -0.45 -31.08
CA ARG A 773 -4.18 -0.80 -32.25
C ARG A 773 -4.63 -2.07 -32.97
N LEU A 774 -5.65 -2.78 -32.46
CA LEU A 774 -6.05 -4.07 -33.01
C LEU A 774 -6.44 -3.99 -34.50
N VAL A 775 -7.17 -2.95 -34.91
CA VAL A 775 -7.55 -2.77 -36.32
C VAL A 775 -6.31 -2.59 -37.21
N GLN A 776 -5.33 -1.82 -36.74
CA GLN A 776 -4.07 -1.60 -37.47
C GLN A 776 -3.19 -2.85 -37.52
N LEU A 777 -3.14 -3.61 -36.41
CA LEU A 777 -2.41 -4.88 -36.33
C LEU A 777 -3.06 -5.94 -37.22
N ALA A 778 -4.39 -6.05 -37.18
CA ALA A 778 -5.16 -7.00 -37.98
C ALA A 778 -4.94 -6.84 -39.49
N GLN A 779 -4.76 -5.60 -39.96
CA GLN A 779 -4.45 -5.32 -41.38
C GLN A 779 -3.13 -5.96 -41.84
N GLN A 780 -2.20 -6.21 -40.91
CA GLN A 780 -0.83 -6.66 -41.18
C GLN A 780 -0.60 -8.13 -40.84
N LEU A 781 -1.63 -8.87 -40.42
CA LEU A 781 -1.50 -10.30 -40.14
C LEU A 781 -1.51 -11.11 -41.44
N ASP A 782 -0.41 -11.80 -41.70
CA ASP A 782 -0.28 -12.72 -42.83
C ASP A 782 -0.70 -14.13 -42.39
N ARG A 783 -1.59 -14.76 -43.15
CA ARG A 783 -2.07 -16.13 -42.86
C ARG A 783 -1.09 -17.16 -43.41
N VAL A 784 -0.70 -18.12 -42.59
CA VAL A 784 0.20 -19.22 -42.93
C VAL A 784 -0.43 -20.56 -42.54
N GLU A 785 -0.35 -21.56 -43.41
CA GLU A 785 -0.81 -22.93 -43.15
C GLU A 785 0.40 -23.86 -43.05
N LEU A 786 0.40 -24.75 -42.08
CA LEU A 786 1.43 -25.78 -41.87
C LEU A 786 0.77 -27.15 -41.85
N ALA A 787 1.38 -28.13 -42.52
CA ALA A 787 0.99 -29.53 -42.41
C ALA A 787 1.62 -30.15 -41.15
N ALA A 788 1.03 -31.23 -40.65
CA ALA A 788 1.60 -31.99 -39.54
C ALA A 788 3.06 -32.41 -39.82
N GLY A 789 3.98 -32.07 -38.92
CA GLY A 789 5.41 -32.32 -39.04
C GLY A 789 6.22 -31.19 -39.69
N ASP A 790 5.56 -30.20 -40.31
CA ASP A 790 6.25 -29.02 -40.83
C ASP A 790 6.90 -28.25 -39.67
N SER A 791 8.12 -27.77 -39.90
CA SER A 791 8.88 -27.00 -38.93
C SER A 791 9.13 -25.59 -39.44
N LEU A 792 8.88 -24.61 -38.60
CA LEU A 792 9.25 -23.22 -38.83
C LEU A 792 10.61 -22.98 -38.18
N PRO A 793 11.68 -22.71 -38.94
CA PRO A 793 12.87 -22.13 -38.34
C PRO A 793 12.48 -20.73 -37.83
N MET A 794 12.79 -20.44 -36.57
CA MET A 794 12.81 -19.05 -36.10
C MET A 794 13.87 -18.35 -36.94
N ALA A 795 13.43 -17.55 -37.92
CA ALA A 795 14.35 -16.84 -38.81
C ALA A 795 15.02 -15.69 -38.06
N SER A 796 16.16 -15.22 -38.56
CA SER A 796 16.80 -13.99 -38.08
C SER A 796 15.96 -12.77 -38.47
N GLY A 797 14.90 -12.50 -37.71
CA GLY A 797 13.98 -11.37 -37.89
C GLY A 797 12.89 -11.34 -36.82
N GLU A 798 12.40 -10.15 -36.49
CA GLU A 798 11.36 -9.91 -35.49
C GLU A 798 9.99 -10.39 -36.00
N GLN A 799 9.75 -11.70 -35.89
CA GLN A 799 8.53 -12.37 -36.35
C GLN A 799 7.78 -12.96 -35.17
N LEU A 800 6.52 -12.55 -35.01
CA LEU A 800 5.65 -13.09 -34.00
C LEU A 800 4.60 -13.98 -34.65
N TRP A 801 4.42 -15.19 -34.12
CA TRP A 801 3.49 -16.18 -34.64
C TRP A 801 2.34 -16.38 -33.67
N LEU A 802 1.11 -16.36 -34.19
CA LEU A 802 -0.13 -16.55 -33.43
C LEU A 802 -0.85 -17.79 -33.96
N VAL A 803 -1.13 -18.76 -33.10
CA VAL A 803 -1.81 -20.00 -33.52
C VAL A 803 -3.30 -19.74 -33.59
N VAL A 804 -3.88 -19.84 -34.79
CA VAL A 804 -5.33 -19.68 -35.02
C VAL A 804 -6.05 -20.99 -34.76
N GLN A 805 -5.50 -22.07 -35.30
CA GLN A 805 -6.02 -23.44 -35.18
C GLN A 805 -4.85 -24.42 -35.19
N GLY A 806 -4.97 -25.51 -34.43
CA GLY A 806 -3.93 -26.54 -34.33
C GLY A 806 -3.03 -26.38 -33.10
N GLU A 807 -1.92 -27.13 -33.10
CA GLU A 807 -0.96 -27.20 -31.99
C GLU A 807 0.47 -27.20 -32.51
N VAL A 808 1.34 -26.38 -31.90
CA VAL A 808 2.75 -26.21 -32.27
C VAL A 808 3.63 -26.52 -31.07
N ALA A 809 4.53 -27.50 -31.20
CA ALA A 809 5.51 -27.82 -30.18
C ALA A 809 6.74 -26.93 -30.31
N LEU A 810 7.19 -26.36 -29.20
CA LEU A 810 8.46 -25.65 -29.09
C LEU A 810 9.49 -26.57 -28.45
N SER A 811 10.64 -26.72 -29.10
CA SER A 811 11.76 -27.52 -28.61
C SER A 811 13.06 -26.74 -28.61
N GLY A 812 13.90 -26.95 -27.60
CA GLY A 812 15.20 -26.30 -27.47
C GLY A 812 16.31 -26.99 -28.26
N VAL A 813 17.51 -26.41 -28.24
CA VAL A 813 18.73 -27.00 -28.79
C VAL A 813 18.92 -28.43 -28.23
N GLY A 814 18.91 -29.44 -29.10
CA GLY A 814 19.01 -30.86 -28.72
C GLY A 814 17.67 -31.61 -28.58
N GLY A 815 16.54 -30.98 -28.91
CA GLY A 815 15.22 -31.64 -28.99
C GLY A 815 14.46 -31.75 -27.66
N ARG A 816 14.90 -31.05 -26.62
CA ARG A 816 14.19 -30.97 -25.33
C ARG A 816 12.87 -30.20 -25.50
N ALA A 817 11.76 -30.76 -25.07
CA ALA A 817 10.46 -30.07 -25.08
C ALA A 817 10.47 -28.86 -24.13
N ILE A 818 10.01 -27.71 -24.63
CA ILE A 818 9.90 -26.46 -23.87
C ILE A 818 8.43 -26.17 -23.57
N ASP A 819 7.60 -26.16 -24.62
CA ASP A 819 6.17 -25.81 -24.50
C ASP A 819 5.37 -26.39 -25.68
N THR A 820 4.04 -26.39 -25.55
CA THR A 820 3.11 -26.71 -26.64
C THR A 820 2.08 -25.60 -26.75
N VAL A 821 2.21 -24.80 -27.81
CA VAL A 821 1.37 -23.63 -28.06
C VAL A 821 0.12 -24.06 -28.82
N LYS A 822 -1.04 -23.85 -28.20
CA LYS A 822 -2.35 -24.15 -28.78
C LYS A 822 -2.99 -22.89 -29.37
N SER A 823 -4.18 -23.06 -29.95
CA SER A 823 -4.99 -21.96 -30.48
C SER A 823 -5.12 -20.80 -29.48
N THR A 824 -5.01 -19.56 -29.98
CA THR A 824 -4.92 -18.27 -29.24
C THR A 824 -3.57 -17.99 -28.55
N GLY A 825 -2.66 -18.97 -28.51
CA GLY A 825 -1.29 -18.80 -28.03
C GLY A 825 -0.35 -18.17 -29.07
N PHE A 826 0.83 -17.77 -28.62
CA PHE A 826 1.86 -17.13 -29.45
C PHE A 826 3.27 -17.68 -29.21
N PHE A 827 4.15 -17.51 -30.18
CA PHE A 827 5.59 -17.78 -30.06
C PHE A 827 6.42 -16.88 -31.00
N GLY A 828 7.74 -16.84 -30.78
CA GLY A 828 8.69 -16.00 -31.53
C GLY A 828 9.15 -14.77 -30.77
N GLU A 829 8.75 -14.61 -29.51
CA GLU A 829 9.15 -13.53 -28.62
C GLU A 829 10.66 -13.44 -28.37
N GLU A 830 11.39 -14.56 -28.51
CA GLU A 830 12.87 -14.55 -28.41
C GLU A 830 13.51 -13.62 -29.44
N SER A 831 12.88 -13.46 -30.61
CA SER A 831 13.38 -12.61 -31.70
C SER A 831 13.26 -11.12 -31.38
N TYR A 832 12.31 -10.73 -30.54
CA TYR A 832 12.08 -9.34 -30.11
C TYR A 832 12.91 -8.98 -28.87
N LEU A 833 12.99 -9.90 -27.90
CA LEU A 833 13.60 -9.63 -26.61
C LEU A 833 15.12 -9.87 -26.60
N THR A 834 15.56 -10.88 -27.34
CA THR A 834 16.97 -11.31 -27.39
C THR A 834 17.40 -11.61 -28.83
N PRO A 835 17.39 -10.62 -29.74
CA PRO A 835 17.70 -10.83 -31.15
C PRO A 835 19.09 -11.45 -31.38
N GLU A 836 20.07 -11.13 -30.51
CA GLU A 836 21.43 -11.69 -30.47
C GLU A 836 21.47 -13.22 -30.20
N ARG A 837 20.38 -13.79 -29.66
CA ARG A 837 20.25 -15.22 -29.29
C ARG A 837 19.12 -15.93 -30.04
N CYS A 838 18.50 -15.27 -31.01
CA CYS A 838 17.45 -15.82 -31.87
C CYS A 838 17.96 -17.12 -32.52
N ASN A 839 17.13 -18.19 -32.57
CA ASN A 839 17.39 -19.54 -33.11
C ASN A 839 17.67 -20.64 -32.06
N ARG A 840 17.32 -20.44 -30.78
CA ARG A 840 17.46 -21.53 -29.79
C ARG A 840 16.29 -22.49 -29.81
N TRP A 841 15.14 -22.06 -30.34
CA TRP A 841 13.93 -22.87 -30.37
C TRP A 841 13.55 -23.28 -31.80
N LEU A 842 13.05 -24.50 -31.92
CA LEU A 842 12.44 -25.03 -33.13
C LEU A 842 10.95 -25.21 -32.88
N ALA A 843 10.12 -24.62 -33.75
CA ALA A 843 8.68 -24.75 -33.72
C ALA A 843 8.22 -25.79 -34.75
N THR A 844 7.54 -26.84 -34.31
CA THR A 844 7.05 -27.92 -35.18
C THR A 844 5.55 -28.11 -35.01
N ALA A 845 4.81 -28.13 -36.12
CA ALA A 845 3.38 -28.37 -36.11
C ALA A 845 3.09 -29.84 -35.75
N LEU A 846 2.31 -30.08 -34.69
CA LEU A 846 1.92 -31.43 -34.27
C LEU A 846 0.74 -31.98 -35.09
N CYS A 847 -0.05 -31.08 -35.67
CA CYS A 847 -1.16 -31.36 -36.58
C CYS A 847 -1.24 -30.27 -37.65
N ASP A 848 -2.11 -30.44 -38.64
CA ASP A 848 -2.43 -29.37 -39.60
C ASP A 848 -2.86 -28.12 -38.81
N SER A 849 -2.15 -27.02 -39.04
CA SER A 849 -2.22 -25.82 -38.22
C SER A 849 -2.31 -24.57 -39.08
N VAL A 850 -3.09 -23.60 -38.61
CA VAL A 850 -3.23 -22.28 -39.24
C VAL A 850 -2.68 -21.24 -38.28
N LEU A 851 -1.80 -20.38 -38.78
CA LEU A 851 -1.14 -19.34 -38.01
C LEU A 851 -1.33 -17.97 -38.67
N TYR A 852 -1.24 -16.93 -37.84
CA TYR A 852 -0.91 -15.59 -38.33
C TYR A 852 0.53 -15.24 -38.00
N CYS A 853 1.22 -14.64 -38.96
CA CYS A 853 2.53 -14.03 -38.78
C CYS A 853 2.37 -12.51 -38.66
N LEU A 854 3.06 -11.91 -37.69
CA LEU A 854 3.15 -10.47 -37.51
C LEU A 854 4.62 -10.05 -37.55
N ASN A 855 4.97 -9.24 -38.55
CA ASN A 855 6.30 -8.72 -38.78
C ASN A 855 6.34 -7.22 -38.46
N ARG A 856 6.37 -6.88 -37.16
CA ARG A 856 6.25 -5.47 -36.74
C ARG A 856 7.13 -5.16 -35.53
N PRO A 857 8.32 -4.57 -35.72
CA PRO A 857 9.22 -4.18 -34.63
C PRO A 857 8.53 -3.36 -33.53
N GLU A 858 7.67 -2.42 -33.94
CA GLU A 858 7.11 -1.41 -33.02
C GLU A 858 6.06 -1.97 -32.04
N ILE A 859 5.70 -3.25 -32.16
CA ILE A 859 4.85 -3.94 -31.17
C ILE A 859 5.48 -3.89 -29.77
N ILE A 860 6.81 -3.94 -29.69
CA ILE A 860 7.55 -3.87 -28.42
C ILE A 860 7.42 -2.49 -27.74
N GLN A 861 6.95 -1.47 -28.47
CA GLN A 861 6.69 -0.14 -27.91
C GLN A 861 5.33 -0.06 -27.20
N ILE A 862 4.52 -1.13 -27.24
CA ILE A 862 3.27 -1.23 -26.48
C ILE A 862 3.61 -1.90 -25.14
N PRO A 863 3.56 -1.16 -24.01
CA PRO A 863 4.06 -1.65 -22.73
C PRO A 863 3.48 -3.01 -22.30
N VAL A 864 2.16 -3.18 -22.37
CA VAL A 864 1.49 -4.43 -21.98
C VAL A 864 1.89 -5.63 -22.85
N VAL A 865 2.15 -5.38 -24.13
CA VAL A 865 2.52 -6.44 -25.08
C VAL A 865 3.98 -6.84 -24.88
N HIS A 866 4.86 -5.86 -24.73
CA HIS A 866 6.26 -6.09 -24.38
C HIS A 866 6.37 -6.87 -23.07
N TRP A 867 5.64 -6.44 -22.05
CA TRP A 867 5.61 -7.12 -20.77
C TRP A 867 5.17 -8.58 -20.86
N LYS A 868 4.06 -8.85 -21.56
CA LYS A 868 3.55 -10.22 -21.75
C LYS A 868 4.50 -11.10 -22.56
N MET A 869 5.16 -10.56 -23.58
CA MET A 869 6.21 -11.28 -24.29
C MET A 869 7.35 -11.65 -23.34
N LEU A 870 7.75 -10.74 -22.46
CA LEU A 870 8.82 -10.96 -21.50
C LEU A 870 8.47 -12.02 -20.45
N GLU A 871 7.26 -11.94 -19.91
CA GLU A 871 6.71 -12.92 -18.97
C GLU A 871 6.69 -14.33 -19.57
N GLU A 872 6.15 -14.47 -20.77
CA GLU A 872 6.07 -15.78 -21.44
C GLU A 872 7.45 -16.32 -21.82
N HIS A 873 8.37 -15.44 -22.26
CA HIS A 873 9.75 -15.81 -22.56
C HIS A 873 10.49 -16.33 -21.32
N ASP A 874 10.34 -15.67 -20.17
CA ASP A 874 10.96 -16.10 -18.90
C ASP A 874 10.38 -17.43 -18.42
N ASN A 875 9.05 -17.59 -18.50
CA ASN A 875 8.37 -18.86 -18.18
C ASN A 875 8.90 -20.02 -19.04
N ARG A 876 9.02 -19.84 -20.35
CA ARG A 876 9.55 -20.86 -21.27
C ARG A 876 11.04 -21.13 -21.05
N SER A 877 11.82 -20.08 -20.81
CA SER A 877 13.25 -20.20 -20.51
C SER A 877 13.49 -21.01 -19.23
N LYS A 878 12.70 -20.77 -18.18
CA LYS A 878 12.78 -21.51 -16.90
C LYS A 878 12.27 -22.95 -16.99
N ARG A 879 11.27 -23.24 -17.82
CA ARG A 879 10.80 -24.63 -18.08
C ARG A 879 11.78 -25.43 -18.95
N GLY A 880 12.49 -24.75 -19.84
CA GLY A 880 13.48 -25.33 -20.76
C GLY A 880 14.84 -25.63 -20.12
N LEU A 881 15.17 -24.98 -19.00
CA LEU A 881 16.31 -25.29 -18.11
C LEU A 881 16.02 -26.52 -17.27
#